data_AF-A0A3N1A5F5-F1
#
_entry.id   AF-A0A3N1A5F5-F1
#
_cell.length_a   1.000
_cell.length_b   1.000
_cell.length_c   1.000
_cell.angle_alpha   90.00
_cell.angle_beta   90.00
_cell.angle_gamma   90.00
#
_symmetry.space_group_name_H-M   'P 1'
#
loop_
_entity.id
_entity.type
_entity.pdbx_description
1 polymer ?
#
loop_
_entity_poly.entity_id
_entity_poly.type
_entity_poly.pdbx_seq_one_letter_code
_entity_poly.pdbx_strand_id
1 'polypeptide(L)'
;MTHDPTPHHTVTVVTCPRCDGSPAAACPRCGGAGKRRAQFVLTVANIDTAAVASANVVPGAVTPTRTDDGRFWCLDLAPVVDDLAARVGAAHVYDPELPGEPIFAPWAELPAGWQPDLPDHQRHALEAAPIAAESYEPWRIWYGRTAAPPPPDPARRLGALCETAELLCLDLVIEARRDPLAPDSDRFRWDVRFELPGSPVPTGVGRYGSFAEAATRVSVARACYELVDRSQHAPAHHVTPRPANGISLGPPPVDVDQLERRIVADCTALLTGEPTPGAHAIWRDGRWWHTTLRADADTDTDGRLARSWQPPPPSWQGPPIPHRRCPDCTHLPHWEDCDCDRIGGCRTCGGTHRIYQGATVTIAAGRRRVRHLNWPPLGGTPPAAPPWLGYHPNGKAIHQLPPEYQLTHHLTELGLDPTELATLDGLTMFLRDHELLHGYATVHRPGGDPLTAYLENVTNGHPGGRILLHATPPKVPPLATVVTLAYALGLALVVSVADHRRNDGIPYQVQGLRWGVRFAPPDTTRHLDRWNPGAHQPSLPKAITQALEYLPNATDHTVPTDPTTPILVPTNLDNNPGEPDSRLPDPVPALTALATYHPGTVVTAVLTPQRCEVHLPDGPHHTKLIATAATLDGAVTAVTADI
;
A
#
# COMPACT_ATOMS: atom_id res chain seq x y z
N MET A 1 34.09 33.15 -23.40
CA MET A 1 32.71 33.65 -23.46
C MET A 1 31.91 32.79 -22.51
N THR A 2 31.68 33.34 -21.33
CA THR A 2 30.97 32.75 -20.20
C THR A 2 29.50 32.60 -20.55
N HIS A 3 28.97 31.38 -20.48
CA HIS A 3 27.54 31.14 -20.55
C HIS A 3 26.87 31.77 -19.32
N ASP A 4 25.93 32.65 -19.61
CA ASP A 4 25.02 33.34 -18.69
C ASP A 4 24.22 32.31 -17.88
N PRO A 5 24.13 32.40 -16.54
CA PRO A 5 23.27 31.51 -15.77
C PRO A 5 21.81 31.85 -16.03
N THR A 6 20.98 30.81 -16.12
CA THR A 6 19.52 30.85 -16.23
C THR A 6 18.89 31.99 -15.41
N PRO A 7 17.93 32.76 -15.94
CA PRO A 7 17.33 33.86 -15.22
C PRO A 7 16.68 33.35 -13.94
N HIS A 8 17.08 33.93 -12.81
CA HIS A 8 16.42 33.72 -11.52
C HIS A 8 14.97 34.18 -11.65
N HIS A 9 14.04 33.27 -11.93
CA HIS A 9 12.61 33.56 -11.81
C HIS A 9 12.32 33.87 -10.35
N THR A 10 12.09 35.15 -10.05
CA THR A 10 11.55 35.58 -8.76
C THR A 10 10.25 34.85 -8.51
N VAL A 11 10.21 34.07 -7.43
CA VAL A 11 9.04 33.27 -7.07
C VAL A 11 7.94 34.18 -6.54
N THR A 12 6.76 34.12 -7.14
CA THR A 12 5.59 34.84 -6.64
C THR A 12 5.17 34.26 -5.29
N VAL A 13 5.03 35.13 -4.29
CA VAL A 13 4.54 34.77 -2.95
C VAL A 13 3.25 35.49 -2.65
N VAL A 14 2.32 34.79 -1.98
CA VAL A 14 1.05 35.36 -1.51
C VAL A 14 1.00 35.36 0.01
N THR A 15 0.29 36.32 0.57
CA THR A 15 0.02 36.37 2.01
C THR A 15 -0.79 35.14 2.43
N CYS A 16 -0.42 34.50 3.53
CA CYS A 16 -1.19 33.37 4.05
C CYS A 16 -2.54 33.87 4.61
N PRO A 17 -3.69 33.42 4.08
CA PRO A 17 -5.00 33.89 4.52
C PRO A 17 -5.43 33.34 5.89
N ARG A 18 -4.68 32.38 6.47
CA ARG A 18 -5.00 31.81 7.79
C ARG A 18 -4.39 32.59 8.94
N CYS A 19 -3.27 33.28 8.70
CA CYS A 19 -2.59 34.09 9.70
C CYS A 19 -2.40 35.55 9.25
N ASP A 20 -3.06 35.94 8.16
CA ASP A 20 -3.03 37.30 7.59
C ASP A 20 -1.61 37.85 7.42
N GLY A 21 -0.67 36.99 6.99
CA GLY A 21 0.72 37.40 6.81
C GLY A 21 1.57 37.39 8.07
N SER A 22 0.96 37.24 9.25
CA SER A 22 1.66 37.22 10.53
C SER A 22 2.36 35.87 10.72
N PRO A 23 3.68 35.85 10.94
CA PRO A 23 4.38 34.62 11.28
C PRO A 23 3.77 33.99 12.53
N ALA A 24 3.28 32.76 12.41
CA ALA A 24 2.65 32.02 13.50
C ALA A 24 3.24 30.62 13.54
N ALA A 25 3.95 30.28 14.62
CA ALA A 25 4.78 29.07 14.73
C ALA A 25 4.05 27.75 14.41
N ALA A 26 2.71 27.72 14.45
CA ALA A 26 1.91 26.53 14.23
C ALA A 26 0.95 26.63 13.03
N CYS A 27 1.12 27.58 12.09
CA CYS A 27 0.19 27.68 10.96
C CYS A 27 0.39 26.50 9.98
N PRO A 28 -0.55 25.55 9.87
CA PRO A 28 -0.36 24.34 9.05
C PRO A 28 -0.37 24.62 7.55
N ARG A 29 -0.84 25.81 7.11
CA ARG A 29 -0.89 26.19 5.69
C ARG A 29 0.37 26.86 5.15
N CYS A 30 1.19 27.44 6.02
CA CYS A 30 2.40 28.16 5.60
C CYS A 30 3.65 27.76 6.39
N GLY A 31 3.57 26.74 7.26
CA GLY A 31 4.67 26.35 8.15
C GLY A 31 5.14 27.47 9.08
N GLY A 32 4.30 28.48 9.31
CA GLY A 32 4.60 29.67 10.10
C GLY A 32 5.36 30.79 9.39
N ALA A 33 5.59 30.69 8.09
CA ALA A 33 6.28 31.74 7.31
C ALA A 33 5.43 33.01 7.06
N GLY A 34 4.12 32.98 7.32
CA GLY A 34 3.20 34.07 6.99
C GLY A 34 2.92 34.26 5.49
N LYS A 35 3.74 33.63 4.63
CA LYS A 35 3.64 33.68 3.17
C LYS A 35 3.55 32.28 2.59
N ARG A 36 2.97 32.16 1.40
CA ARG A 36 2.87 30.91 0.64
C ARG A 36 3.45 31.11 -0.74
N ARG A 37 4.09 30.07 -1.24
CA ARG A 37 4.68 30.04 -2.57
C ARG A 37 3.61 29.79 -3.63
N ALA A 38 3.52 30.64 -4.64
CA ALA A 38 2.69 30.37 -5.83
C ALA A 38 3.51 29.57 -6.86
N GLN A 39 3.95 28.38 -6.44
CA GLN A 39 4.70 27.44 -7.26
C GLN A 39 4.45 26.02 -6.75
N PHE A 40 4.20 25.09 -7.65
CA PHE A 40 4.36 23.65 -7.40
C PHE A 40 4.94 22.95 -8.63
N VAL A 41 5.49 21.76 -8.43
CA VAL A 41 6.17 20.98 -9.49
C VAL A 41 5.37 19.72 -9.79
N LEU A 42 5.09 19.49 -11.06
CA LEU A 42 4.48 18.27 -11.57
C LEU A 42 5.55 17.41 -12.20
N THR A 43 5.60 16.12 -11.88
CA THR A 43 6.62 15.20 -12.38
C THR A 43 5.99 13.89 -12.84
N VAL A 44 6.40 13.41 -14.02
CA VAL A 44 6.14 12.02 -14.44
C VAL A 44 7.46 11.29 -14.50
N ALA A 45 7.56 10.18 -13.78
CA ALA A 45 8.73 9.31 -13.74
C ALA A 45 8.39 7.96 -14.36
N ASN A 46 9.01 7.62 -15.49
CA ASN A 46 8.91 6.28 -16.08
C ASN A 46 9.78 5.32 -15.28
N ILE A 47 9.15 4.53 -14.41
CA ILE A 47 9.87 3.66 -13.48
C ILE A 47 10.52 2.44 -14.17
N ASP A 48 10.18 2.16 -15.44
CA ASP A 48 10.83 1.10 -16.21
C ASP A 48 12.18 1.58 -16.81
N THR A 49 12.29 2.86 -17.13
CA THR A 49 13.46 3.45 -17.83
C THR A 49 14.25 4.45 -17.01
N ALA A 50 13.72 4.86 -15.85
CA ALA A 50 14.22 5.99 -15.04
C ALA A 50 14.22 7.35 -15.76
N ALA A 51 13.45 7.50 -16.85
CA ALA A 51 13.23 8.79 -17.49
C ALA A 51 12.30 9.65 -16.63
N VAL A 52 12.66 10.91 -16.41
CA VAL A 52 11.93 11.87 -15.58
C VAL A 52 11.73 13.16 -16.37
N ALA A 53 10.50 13.64 -16.41
CA ALA A 53 10.14 14.96 -16.90
C ALA A 53 9.33 15.68 -15.84
N SER A 54 9.67 16.95 -15.59
CA SER A 54 8.91 17.81 -14.69
C SER A 54 8.52 19.13 -15.34
N ALA A 55 7.41 19.69 -14.89
CA ALA A 55 6.92 21.00 -15.26
C ALA A 55 6.74 21.86 -14.00
N ASN A 56 7.10 23.14 -14.12
CA ASN A 56 6.88 24.12 -13.07
C ASN A 56 5.52 24.80 -13.28
N VAL A 57 4.63 24.74 -12.30
CA VAL A 57 3.37 25.47 -12.34
C VAL A 57 3.51 26.76 -11.55
N VAL A 58 3.60 27.86 -12.27
CA VAL A 58 3.64 29.24 -11.76
C VAL A 58 2.56 30.07 -12.48
N PRO A 59 2.19 31.25 -11.98
CA PRO A 59 1.28 32.13 -12.70
C PRO A 59 1.73 32.38 -14.15
N GLY A 60 0.80 32.24 -15.10
CA GLY A 60 1.04 32.36 -16.54
C GLY A 60 1.63 31.12 -17.21
N ALA A 61 1.99 30.05 -16.48
CA ALA A 61 2.59 28.85 -17.08
C ALA A 61 1.57 27.94 -17.78
N VAL A 62 0.31 27.99 -17.37
CA VAL A 62 -0.78 27.16 -17.91
C VAL A 62 -1.89 28.07 -18.40
N THR A 63 -2.31 27.88 -19.65
CA THR A 63 -3.44 28.62 -20.23
C THR A 63 -4.73 28.20 -19.53
N PRO A 64 -5.46 29.12 -18.86
CA PRO A 64 -6.69 28.75 -18.19
C PRO A 64 -7.80 28.35 -19.16
N THR A 65 -8.61 27.38 -18.76
CA THR A 65 -9.75 26.88 -19.53
C THR A 65 -11.04 27.13 -18.76
N ARG A 66 -12.17 27.02 -19.45
CA ARG A 66 -13.50 27.11 -18.82
C ARG A 66 -13.99 25.69 -18.55
N THR A 67 -14.63 25.48 -17.40
CA THR A 67 -15.21 24.17 -17.07
C THR A 67 -16.28 23.75 -18.07
N ASP A 68 -16.53 22.44 -18.16
CA ASP A 68 -17.53 21.85 -19.07
C ASP A 68 -18.94 22.42 -18.86
N ASP A 69 -19.28 22.78 -17.62
CA ASP A 69 -20.55 23.43 -17.26
C ASP A 69 -20.55 24.96 -17.42
N GLY A 70 -19.43 25.53 -17.87
CA GLY A 70 -19.24 26.94 -18.15
C GLY A 70 -19.24 27.86 -16.92
N ARG A 71 -19.27 27.32 -15.69
CA ARG A 71 -19.50 28.11 -14.48
C ARG A 71 -18.30 28.96 -14.05
N PHE A 72 -17.07 28.47 -14.23
CA PHE A 72 -15.87 29.18 -13.80
C PHE A 72 -14.66 28.88 -14.71
N TRP A 73 -13.59 29.66 -14.53
CA TRP A 73 -12.29 29.44 -15.14
C TRP A 73 -11.41 28.61 -14.22
N CYS A 74 -10.58 27.73 -14.78
CA CYS A 74 -9.65 26.91 -14.01
C CYS A 74 -8.31 26.76 -14.73
N LEU A 75 -7.29 26.38 -13.96
CA LEU A 75 -6.04 25.81 -14.49
C LEU A 75 -6.24 24.30 -14.65
N ASP A 76 -6.46 23.82 -15.86
CA ASP A 76 -6.49 22.38 -16.15
C ASP A 76 -5.07 21.85 -16.36
N LEU A 77 -4.63 20.94 -15.48
CA LEU A 77 -3.26 20.40 -15.51
C LEU A 77 -3.19 19.02 -16.17
N ALA A 78 -4.32 18.42 -16.59
CA ALA A 78 -4.31 17.13 -17.27
C ALA A 78 -3.44 17.16 -18.54
N PRO A 79 -3.53 18.17 -19.43
CA PRO A 79 -2.69 18.25 -20.62
C PRO A 79 -1.19 18.37 -20.30
N VAL A 80 -0.84 18.97 -19.16
CA VAL A 80 0.56 19.08 -18.71
C VAL A 80 1.08 17.70 -18.32
N VAL A 81 0.30 16.91 -17.59
CA VAL A 81 0.68 15.54 -17.20
C VAL A 81 0.81 14.65 -18.44
N ASP A 82 -0.09 14.76 -19.41
CA ASP A 82 -0.05 14.00 -20.66
C ASP A 82 1.21 14.31 -21.49
N ASP A 83 1.59 15.59 -21.59
CA ASP A 83 2.83 16.00 -22.27
C ASP A 83 4.08 15.47 -21.54
N LEU A 84 4.12 15.56 -20.20
CA LEU A 84 5.21 14.98 -19.42
C LEU A 84 5.29 13.45 -19.62
N ALA A 85 4.16 12.76 -19.65
CA ALA A 85 4.08 11.32 -19.92
C ALA A 85 4.64 10.96 -21.29
N ALA A 86 4.27 11.71 -22.33
CA ALA A 86 4.78 11.53 -23.69
C ALA A 86 6.30 11.71 -23.75
N ARG A 87 6.85 12.73 -23.07
CA ARG A 87 8.30 13.01 -23.04
C ARG A 87 9.11 11.88 -22.41
N VAL A 88 8.59 11.22 -21.38
CA VAL A 88 9.27 10.07 -20.74
C VAL A 88 8.93 8.71 -21.37
N GLY A 89 8.18 8.72 -22.47
CA GLY A 89 7.73 7.50 -23.14
C GLY A 89 6.82 6.62 -22.27
N ALA A 90 6.05 7.21 -21.37
CA ALA A 90 5.08 6.49 -20.55
C ALA A 90 3.77 6.31 -21.31
N ALA A 91 3.44 5.06 -21.65
CA ALA A 91 2.16 4.71 -22.26
C ALA A 91 1.01 4.62 -21.23
N HIS A 92 1.35 4.49 -19.95
CA HIS A 92 0.38 4.52 -18.86
C HIS A 92 0.98 5.23 -17.65
N VAL A 93 0.22 6.16 -17.10
CA VAL A 93 0.58 6.93 -15.90
C VAL A 93 -0.43 6.63 -14.80
N TYR A 94 0.05 6.57 -13.56
CA TYR A 94 -0.78 6.32 -12.38
C TYR A 94 -0.21 7.02 -11.14
N ASP A 95 -1.09 7.26 -10.16
CA ASP A 95 -0.71 7.76 -8.85
C ASP A 95 -0.10 6.63 -8.00
N PRO A 96 1.12 6.81 -7.44
CA PRO A 96 1.75 5.79 -6.59
C PRO A 96 0.96 5.44 -5.33
N GLU A 97 0.22 6.39 -4.75
CA GLU A 97 -0.58 6.16 -3.54
C GLU A 97 -1.88 5.43 -3.85
N LEU A 98 -2.41 5.59 -5.07
CA LEU A 98 -3.67 5.02 -5.52
C LEU A 98 -3.52 4.30 -6.88
N PRO A 99 -2.71 3.21 -6.95
CA PRO A 99 -2.44 2.51 -8.19
C PRO A 99 -3.73 1.84 -8.72
N GLY A 100 -4.35 2.46 -9.72
CA GLY A 100 -5.59 2.00 -10.35
C GLY A 100 -6.77 2.97 -10.25
N GLU A 101 -6.64 4.04 -9.47
CA GLU A 101 -7.55 5.19 -9.58
C GLU A 101 -7.13 6.07 -10.77
N PRO A 102 -8.05 6.82 -11.40
CA PRO A 102 -7.69 7.79 -12.43
C PRO A 102 -6.70 8.76 -11.84
N ILE A 103 -5.84 9.27 -12.71
CA ILE A 103 -5.13 10.49 -12.40
C ILE A 103 -6.20 11.56 -12.24
N PHE A 104 -6.47 11.96 -11.00
CA PHE A 104 -7.11 13.22 -10.73
C PHE A 104 -6.05 14.28 -11.00
N ALA A 105 -5.90 14.64 -12.28
CA ALA A 105 -5.02 15.72 -12.64
C ALA A 105 -5.53 16.95 -11.87
N PRO A 106 -4.67 17.59 -11.07
CA PRO A 106 -5.12 18.69 -10.26
C PRO A 106 -5.69 19.79 -11.17
N TRP A 107 -6.76 20.42 -10.75
CA TRP A 107 -7.22 21.64 -11.37
C TRP A 107 -7.39 22.69 -10.28
N ALA A 108 -7.03 23.93 -10.60
CA ALA A 108 -7.14 25.03 -9.65
C ALA A 108 -8.23 25.99 -10.12
N GLU A 109 -9.29 26.13 -9.34
CA GLU A 109 -10.34 27.11 -9.60
C GLU A 109 -9.76 28.52 -9.54
N LEU A 110 -10.00 29.32 -10.60
CA LEU A 110 -9.60 30.72 -10.61
C LEU A 110 -10.68 31.61 -9.96
N PRO A 111 -10.30 32.71 -9.29
CA PRO A 111 -11.26 33.61 -8.69
C PRO A 111 -12.23 34.19 -9.73
N ALA A 112 -13.48 34.47 -9.34
CA ALA A 112 -14.51 35.01 -10.23
C ALA A 112 -14.12 36.31 -10.96
N GLY A 113 -13.16 37.07 -10.43
CA GLY A 113 -12.63 38.27 -11.06
C GLY A 113 -11.61 38.01 -12.18
N TRP A 114 -11.16 36.77 -12.39
CA TRP A 114 -10.25 36.44 -13.49
C TRP A 114 -10.99 36.44 -14.83
N GLN A 115 -10.42 37.11 -15.83
CA GLN A 115 -10.91 37.15 -17.20
C GLN A 115 -9.72 37.14 -18.18
N PRO A 116 -9.89 36.55 -19.40
CA PRO A 116 -8.79 36.37 -20.34
C PRO A 116 -8.27 37.68 -20.95
N ASP A 117 -9.08 38.75 -20.92
CA ASP A 117 -8.79 40.09 -21.46
C ASP A 117 -8.08 41.01 -20.46
N LEU A 118 -7.93 40.58 -19.20
CA LEU A 118 -7.15 41.33 -18.21
C LEU A 118 -5.66 41.40 -18.60
N PRO A 119 -4.96 42.50 -18.25
CA PRO A 119 -3.51 42.57 -18.40
C PRO A 119 -2.78 41.44 -17.68
N ASP A 120 -1.68 40.93 -18.26
CA ASP A 120 -0.93 39.76 -17.74
C ASP A 120 -0.59 39.87 -16.26
N HIS A 121 -0.13 41.03 -15.79
CA HIS A 121 0.21 41.21 -14.37
C HIS A 121 -1.01 41.02 -13.43
N GLN A 122 -2.22 41.35 -13.87
CA GLN A 122 -3.45 41.15 -13.09
C GLN A 122 -3.89 39.69 -13.14
N ARG A 123 -3.82 39.05 -14.32
CA ARG A 123 -4.10 37.61 -14.47
C ARG A 123 -3.18 36.78 -13.60
N HIS A 124 -1.87 37.01 -13.71
CA HIS A 124 -0.87 36.30 -12.92
C HIS A 124 -1.04 36.53 -11.41
N ALA A 125 -1.44 37.73 -10.97
CA ALA A 125 -1.72 37.98 -9.56
C ALA A 125 -2.94 37.19 -9.06
N LEU A 126 -3.98 37.05 -9.89
CA LEU A 126 -5.19 36.29 -9.58
C LEU A 126 -4.95 34.77 -9.61
N GLU A 127 -4.07 34.29 -10.48
CA GLU A 127 -3.64 32.88 -10.56
C GLU A 127 -2.74 32.46 -9.38
N ALA A 128 -2.00 33.40 -8.79
CA ALA A 128 -1.05 33.10 -7.73
C ALA A 128 -1.70 32.52 -6.46
N ALA A 129 -2.91 32.97 -6.09
CA ALA A 129 -3.57 32.51 -4.88
C ALA A 129 -4.07 31.05 -4.98
N PRO A 130 -4.76 30.62 -6.06
CA PRO A 130 -5.08 29.21 -6.30
C PRO A 130 -3.83 28.32 -6.39
N ILE A 131 -2.79 28.73 -7.11
CA ILE A 131 -1.54 27.95 -7.19
C ILE A 131 -0.91 27.79 -5.81
N ALA A 132 -0.87 28.87 -5.02
CA ALA A 132 -0.41 28.80 -3.66
C ALA A 132 -1.34 27.98 -2.75
N ALA A 133 -2.62 27.82 -3.07
CA ALA A 133 -3.57 27.01 -2.32
C ALA A 133 -3.21 25.52 -2.37
N GLU A 134 -2.69 25.06 -3.51
CA GLU A 134 -2.21 23.70 -3.77
C GLU A 134 -0.87 23.36 -3.08
N SER A 135 -0.30 24.29 -2.29
CA SER A 135 1.00 24.13 -1.61
C SER A 135 1.06 23.05 -0.52
N TYR A 136 0.01 22.25 -0.33
CA TYR A 136 0.05 21.11 0.60
C TYR A 136 0.84 19.94 0.02
N GLU A 137 0.87 19.83 -1.30
CA GLU A 137 1.72 18.91 -2.08
C GLU A 137 2.49 19.74 -3.13
N PRO A 138 3.53 20.47 -2.69
CA PRO A 138 4.28 21.38 -3.56
C PRO A 138 5.08 20.65 -4.65
N TRP A 139 5.26 19.33 -4.56
CA TRP A 139 5.84 18.50 -5.59
C TRP A 139 5.05 17.19 -5.72
N ARG A 140 4.39 17.01 -6.87
CA ARG A 140 3.60 15.81 -7.19
C ARG A 140 4.32 14.94 -8.21
N ILE A 141 4.32 13.64 -7.96
CA ILE A 141 4.97 12.64 -8.80
C ILE A 141 3.97 11.58 -9.20
N TRP A 142 3.84 11.35 -10.51
CA TRP A 142 3.15 10.19 -11.06
C TRP A 142 4.12 9.17 -11.64
N TYR A 143 3.75 7.90 -11.58
CA TYR A 143 4.52 6.80 -12.13
C TYR A 143 4.05 6.44 -13.53
N GLY A 144 5.01 6.45 -14.46
CA GLY A 144 4.85 6.01 -15.83
C GLY A 144 5.34 4.58 -16.04
N ARG A 145 4.65 3.83 -16.91
CA ARG A 145 5.10 2.55 -17.47
C ARG A 145 5.25 2.67 -18.97
N THR A 146 6.26 2.03 -19.53
CA THR A 146 6.54 2.04 -20.98
C THR A 146 5.45 1.32 -21.77
N ALA A 147 4.84 0.29 -21.16
CA ALA A 147 3.74 -0.44 -21.76
C ALA A 147 2.43 -0.14 -21.01
N ALA A 148 1.41 0.26 -21.76
CA ALA A 148 0.07 0.39 -21.22
C ALA A 148 -0.53 -1.00 -20.94
N PRO A 149 -1.21 -1.20 -19.81
CA PRO A 149 -2.05 -2.37 -19.66
C PRO A 149 -3.17 -2.33 -20.71
N PRO A 150 -3.64 -3.48 -21.21
CA PRO A 150 -4.78 -3.49 -22.11
C PRO A 150 -5.99 -2.84 -21.43
N PRO A 151 -6.86 -2.14 -22.20
CA PRO A 151 -8.05 -1.49 -21.64
C PRO A 151 -8.84 -2.48 -20.78
N PRO A 152 -9.24 -2.10 -19.55
CA PRO A 152 -9.96 -2.99 -18.68
C PRO A 152 -11.35 -3.28 -19.27
N ASP A 153 -11.60 -4.54 -19.61
CA ASP A 153 -12.93 -5.07 -19.90
C ASP A 153 -13.66 -5.32 -18.57
N PRO A 154 -14.73 -4.56 -18.23
CA PRO A 154 -15.42 -4.66 -16.95
C PRO A 154 -15.92 -6.08 -16.67
N ALA A 155 -16.48 -6.76 -17.68
CA ALA A 155 -17.01 -8.11 -17.54
C ALA A 155 -15.89 -9.12 -17.24
N ARG A 156 -14.77 -9.00 -17.94
CA ARG A 156 -13.60 -9.86 -17.71
C ARG A 156 -12.94 -9.62 -16.36
N ARG A 157 -12.85 -8.36 -15.93
CA ARG A 157 -12.30 -7.98 -14.61
C ARG A 157 -13.17 -8.52 -13.49
N LEU A 158 -14.49 -8.31 -13.59
CA LEU A 158 -15.44 -8.82 -12.62
C LEU A 158 -15.45 -10.36 -12.58
N GLY A 159 -15.42 -11.02 -13.75
CA GLY A 159 -15.27 -12.48 -13.82
C GLY A 159 -13.98 -12.98 -13.13
N ALA A 160 -12.86 -12.27 -13.29
CA ALA A 160 -11.62 -12.62 -12.59
C ALA A 160 -11.72 -12.41 -11.07
N LEU A 161 -12.46 -11.41 -10.60
CA LEU A 161 -12.76 -11.23 -9.17
C LEU A 161 -13.66 -12.35 -8.65
N CYS A 162 -14.67 -12.78 -9.40
CA CYS A 162 -15.51 -13.94 -9.05
C CYS A 162 -14.66 -15.23 -8.94
N GLU A 163 -13.79 -15.50 -9.92
CA GLU A 163 -12.85 -16.63 -9.90
C GLU A 163 -11.95 -16.55 -8.65
N THR A 164 -11.44 -15.36 -8.34
CA THR A 164 -10.61 -15.12 -7.15
C THR A 164 -11.39 -15.36 -5.85
N ALA A 165 -12.67 -14.97 -5.77
CA ALA A 165 -13.52 -15.21 -4.60
C ALA A 165 -13.69 -16.71 -4.32
N GLU A 166 -13.98 -17.50 -5.37
CA GLU A 166 -14.10 -18.96 -5.27
C GLU A 166 -12.78 -19.61 -4.85
N LEU A 167 -11.67 -19.18 -5.47
CA LEU A 167 -10.34 -19.68 -5.16
C LEU A 167 -9.90 -19.35 -3.74
N LEU A 168 -10.22 -18.15 -3.24
CA LEU A 168 -9.88 -17.74 -1.88
C LEU A 168 -10.89 -18.23 -0.85
N CYS A 169 -12.04 -18.78 -1.27
CA CYS A 169 -13.17 -19.09 -0.39
C CYS A 169 -13.59 -17.84 0.40
N LEU A 170 -13.97 -16.79 -0.34
CA LEU A 170 -14.49 -15.51 0.13
C LEU A 170 -15.78 -15.21 -0.64
N ASP A 171 -16.61 -14.33 -0.09
CA ASP A 171 -17.66 -13.69 -0.87
C ASP A 171 -17.08 -12.54 -1.67
N LEU A 172 -17.50 -12.38 -2.92
CA LEU A 172 -17.35 -11.10 -3.62
C LEU A 172 -18.68 -10.35 -3.52
N VAL A 173 -18.64 -9.18 -2.89
CA VAL A 173 -19.81 -8.33 -2.65
C VAL A 173 -19.72 -7.10 -3.56
N ILE A 174 -20.78 -6.87 -4.32
CA ILE A 174 -21.04 -5.61 -5.01
C ILE A 174 -22.12 -4.89 -4.22
N GLU A 175 -21.84 -3.65 -3.82
CA GLU A 175 -22.77 -2.81 -3.11
C GLU A 175 -23.17 -1.61 -3.97
N ALA A 176 -24.47 -1.33 -4.00
CA ALA A 176 -25.01 -0.04 -4.40
C ALA A 176 -25.69 0.59 -3.17
N ARG A 177 -25.26 1.81 -2.82
CA ARG A 177 -25.86 2.59 -1.74
C ARG A 177 -26.35 3.92 -2.30
N ARG A 178 -27.52 4.38 -1.88
CA ARG A 178 -28.00 5.72 -2.27
C ARG A 178 -27.04 6.78 -1.75
N ASP A 179 -26.82 7.82 -2.54
CA ASP A 179 -25.95 8.92 -2.15
C ASP A 179 -26.55 9.65 -0.92
N PRO A 180 -25.88 9.65 0.24
CA PRO A 180 -26.41 10.32 1.43
C PRO A 180 -26.51 11.84 1.26
N LEU A 181 -25.75 12.43 0.32
CA LEU A 181 -25.81 13.86 0.01
C LEU A 181 -26.95 14.22 -0.95
N ALA A 182 -27.57 13.21 -1.56
CA ALA A 182 -28.70 13.36 -2.48
C ALA A 182 -29.67 12.15 -2.37
N PRO A 183 -30.31 11.94 -1.20
CA PRO A 183 -31.07 10.72 -0.90
C PRO A 183 -32.31 10.55 -1.79
N ASP A 184 -32.88 11.65 -2.28
CA ASP A 184 -34.05 11.67 -3.19
C ASP A 184 -33.65 11.48 -4.67
N SER A 185 -32.37 11.33 -4.97
CA SER A 185 -31.88 11.08 -6.33
C SER A 185 -31.70 9.59 -6.59
N ASP A 186 -31.81 9.19 -7.84
CA ASP A 186 -31.43 7.83 -8.31
C ASP A 186 -29.92 7.68 -8.48
N ARG A 187 -29.11 8.44 -7.72
CA ARG A 187 -27.65 8.33 -7.72
C ARG A 187 -27.22 7.31 -6.68
N PHE A 188 -26.40 6.38 -7.15
CA PHE A 188 -25.82 5.33 -6.32
C PHE A 188 -24.31 5.50 -6.24
N ARG A 189 -23.79 5.20 -5.05
CA ARG A 189 -22.37 4.99 -4.79
C ARG A 189 -22.11 3.50 -4.80
N TRP A 190 -21.10 3.10 -5.56
CA TRP A 190 -20.80 1.70 -5.83
C TRP A 190 -19.51 1.27 -5.13
N ASP A 191 -19.47 0.00 -4.72
CA ASP A 191 -18.28 -0.64 -4.16
C ASP A 191 -18.21 -2.12 -4.56
N VAL A 192 -16.99 -2.65 -4.70
CA VAL A 192 -16.72 -4.05 -5.02
C VAL A 192 -15.61 -4.54 -4.10
N ARG A 193 -15.88 -5.58 -3.30
CA ARG A 193 -14.96 -6.04 -2.24
C ARG A 193 -15.12 -7.52 -1.92
N PHE A 194 -14.09 -8.11 -1.33
CA PHE A 194 -14.18 -9.45 -0.75
C PHE A 194 -14.66 -9.39 0.70
N GLU A 195 -15.44 -10.36 1.17
CA GLU A 195 -15.85 -10.47 2.58
C GLU A 195 -15.69 -11.90 3.08
N LEU A 196 -15.41 -12.06 4.39
CA LEU A 196 -15.67 -13.35 5.04
C LEU A 196 -17.20 -13.56 5.14
N PRO A 197 -17.72 -14.75 4.83
CA PRO A 197 -19.15 -15.03 4.95
C PRO A 197 -19.69 -14.68 6.33
N GLY A 198 -20.79 -13.92 6.36
CA GLY A 198 -21.40 -13.45 7.61
C GLY A 198 -20.77 -12.18 8.20
N SER A 199 -19.87 -11.51 7.47
CA SER A 199 -19.42 -10.15 7.83
C SER A 199 -20.61 -9.17 7.84
N PRO A 200 -20.64 -8.20 8.78
CA PRO A 200 -21.62 -7.13 8.79
C PRO A 200 -21.47 -6.20 7.58
N VAL A 201 -22.48 -5.39 7.30
CA VAL A 201 -22.40 -4.36 6.25
C VAL A 201 -21.52 -3.21 6.75
N PRO A 202 -20.50 -2.77 5.97
CA PRO A 202 -19.65 -1.65 6.37
C PRO A 202 -20.44 -0.34 6.52
N THR A 203 -20.00 0.53 7.43
CA THR A 203 -20.61 1.87 7.62
C THR A 203 -20.24 2.84 6.50
N GLY A 204 -19.05 2.70 5.90
CA GLY A 204 -18.57 3.52 4.79
C GLY A 204 -19.47 3.47 3.55
N VAL A 205 -19.57 4.57 2.83
CA VAL A 205 -20.30 4.68 1.56
C VAL A 205 -19.43 4.25 0.37
N GLY A 206 -20.06 3.81 -0.72
CA GLY A 206 -19.34 3.36 -1.92
C GLY A 206 -18.39 4.43 -2.51
N ARG A 207 -17.29 3.95 -3.10
CA ARG A 207 -16.17 4.79 -3.59
C ARG A 207 -16.37 5.27 -5.03
N TYR A 208 -17.18 4.57 -5.82
CA TYR A 208 -17.31 4.81 -7.25
C TYR A 208 -18.67 5.43 -7.60
N GLY A 209 -18.72 6.24 -8.67
CA GLY A 209 -19.94 6.89 -9.13
C GLY A 209 -20.80 6.00 -10.04
N SER A 210 -20.24 4.90 -10.55
CA SER A 210 -20.96 3.91 -11.35
C SER A 210 -20.43 2.49 -11.11
N PHE A 211 -21.23 1.48 -11.47
CA PHE A 211 -20.80 0.09 -11.36
C PHE A 211 -19.71 -0.27 -12.36
N ALA A 212 -19.81 0.19 -13.61
CA ALA A 212 -18.78 -0.06 -14.63
C ALA A 212 -17.41 0.50 -14.22
N GLU A 213 -17.38 1.66 -13.58
CA GLU A 213 -16.17 2.24 -12.99
C GLU A 213 -15.61 1.36 -11.87
N ALA A 214 -16.45 0.89 -10.95
CA ALA A 214 -16.02 -0.02 -9.88
C ALA A 214 -15.46 -1.34 -10.43
N ALA A 215 -16.19 -1.98 -11.37
CA ALA A 215 -15.81 -3.26 -11.99
C ALA A 215 -14.50 -3.19 -12.79
N THR A 216 -14.15 -2.03 -13.34
CA THR A 216 -12.89 -1.84 -14.09
C THR A 216 -11.70 -1.54 -13.19
N ARG A 217 -11.91 -0.79 -12.10
CA ARG A 217 -10.83 -0.25 -11.27
C ARG A 217 -10.45 -1.09 -10.06
N VAL A 218 -11.38 -1.88 -9.53
CA VAL A 218 -11.09 -2.68 -8.33
C VAL A 218 -10.11 -3.82 -8.66
N SER A 219 -8.92 -3.71 -8.09
CA SER A 219 -7.90 -4.79 -8.09
C SER A 219 -8.19 -5.80 -6.98
N VAL A 220 -7.53 -6.97 -7.01
CA VAL A 220 -7.64 -7.97 -5.91
C VAL A 220 -7.18 -7.36 -4.58
N ALA A 221 -6.06 -6.64 -4.57
CA ALA A 221 -5.56 -5.97 -3.37
C ALA A 221 -6.58 -4.92 -2.87
N ARG A 222 -7.18 -4.14 -3.77
CA ARG A 222 -8.21 -3.17 -3.39
C ARG A 222 -9.49 -3.83 -2.88
N ALA A 223 -9.91 -4.94 -3.49
CA ALA A 223 -11.06 -5.71 -3.00
C ALA A 223 -10.80 -6.32 -1.61
N CYS A 224 -9.54 -6.62 -1.27
CA CYS A 224 -9.13 -7.07 0.07
C CYS A 224 -8.80 -5.93 1.05
N TYR A 225 -8.65 -4.70 0.60
CA TYR A 225 -8.36 -3.54 1.46
C TYR A 225 -9.42 -3.40 2.55
N GLU A 226 -9.05 -3.24 3.82
CA GLU A 226 -9.95 -3.25 5.01
C GLU A 226 -10.66 -4.60 5.28
N LEU A 227 -10.21 -5.72 4.70
CA LEU A 227 -10.84 -7.04 4.93
C LEU A 227 -10.84 -7.41 6.40
N VAL A 228 -9.75 -7.11 7.08
CA VAL A 228 -9.60 -7.36 8.51
C VAL A 228 -10.65 -6.59 9.29
N ASP A 229 -10.76 -5.28 9.06
CA ASP A 229 -11.64 -4.40 9.81
C ASP A 229 -13.12 -4.73 9.61
N ARG A 230 -13.55 -4.97 8.38
CA ARG A 230 -14.95 -5.31 8.11
C ARG A 230 -15.35 -6.72 8.58
N SER A 231 -14.38 -7.63 8.66
CA SER A 231 -14.64 -9.03 9.01
C SER A 231 -14.32 -9.37 10.47
N GLN A 232 -13.98 -8.38 11.32
CA GLN A 232 -13.67 -8.57 12.75
C GLN A 232 -14.65 -9.51 13.48
N HIS A 233 -15.94 -9.44 13.15
CA HIS A 233 -16.99 -10.23 13.80
C HIS A 233 -17.45 -11.47 13.02
N ALA A 234 -16.89 -11.71 11.83
CA ALA A 234 -17.28 -12.83 10.99
C ALA A 234 -17.11 -14.18 11.73
N PRO A 235 -18.04 -15.14 11.53
CA PRO A 235 -17.88 -16.49 12.04
C PRO A 235 -16.58 -17.14 11.54
N ALA A 236 -15.88 -17.84 12.43
CA ALA A 236 -14.63 -18.51 12.11
C ALA A 236 -14.90 -19.97 11.73
N HIS A 237 -14.51 -20.36 10.52
CA HIS A 237 -14.70 -21.72 10.01
C HIS A 237 -13.44 -22.18 9.28
N HIS A 238 -13.13 -23.47 9.41
CA HIS A 238 -12.22 -24.13 8.50
C HIS A 238 -12.82 -24.14 7.08
N VAL A 239 -11.97 -24.36 6.07
CA VAL A 239 -12.43 -24.37 4.68
C VAL A 239 -12.24 -25.73 4.05
N THR A 240 -13.30 -26.23 3.44
CA THR A 240 -13.32 -27.45 2.64
C THR A 240 -13.46 -27.04 1.18
N PRO A 241 -12.35 -26.67 0.50
CA PRO A 241 -12.43 -26.11 -0.84
C PRO A 241 -13.04 -27.13 -1.80
N ARG A 242 -13.79 -26.65 -2.80
CA ARG A 242 -14.26 -27.53 -3.88
C ARG A 242 -13.03 -28.10 -4.61
N PRO A 243 -13.10 -29.37 -5.09
CA PRO A 243 -12.05 -29.90 -5.94
C PRO A 243 -11.84 -28.97 -7.14
N ALA A 244 -10.59 -28.65 -7.47
CA ALA A 244 -10.25 -27.73 -8.55
C ALA A 244 -10.89 -28.12 -9.91
N ASN A 245 -11.16 -29.42 -10.11
CA ASN A 245 -11.83 -29.96 -11.29
C ASN A 245 -13.30 -29.52 -11.43
N GLY A 246 -13.92 -29.01 -10.36
CA GLY A 246 -15.29 -28.46 -10.35
C GLY A 246 -15.35 -26.94 -10.46
N ILE A 247 -14.21 -26.25 -10.46
CA ILE A 247 -14.12 -24.81 -10.68
C ILE A 247 -13.89 -24.60 -12.19
N SER A 248 -14.81 -23.89 -12.85
CA SER A 248 -14.63 -23.56 -14.27
C SER A 248 -13.35 -22.75 -14.43
N LEU A 249 -12.39 -23.27 -15.19
CA LEU A 249 -11.07 -22.68 -15.43
C LEU A 249 -11.15 -21.52 -16.43
N GLY A 250 -12.18 -20.70 -16.37
CA GLY A 250 -12.36 -19.47 -17.15
C GLY A 250 -13.20 -18.48 -16.37
N PRO A 251 -12.99 -17.17 -16.55
CA PRO A 251 -13.85 -16.18 -15.88
C PRO A 251 -15.30 -16.48 -16.25
N PRO A 252 -16.23 -16.50 -15.27
CA PRO A 252 -17.64 -16.68 -15.57
C PRO A 252 -18.07 -15.57 -16.54
N PRO A 253 -18.92 -15.88 -17.53
CA PRO A 253 -19.53 -14.83 -18.33
C PRO A 253 -20.40 -13.98 -17.40
N VAL A 254 -20.08 -12.69 -17.28
CA VAL A 254 -20.85 -11.73 -16.48
C VAL A 254 -21.39 -10.64 -17.41
N ASP A 255 -22.71 -10.50 -17.45
CA ASP A 255 -23.37 -9.34 -18.05
C ASP A 255 -23.45 -8.24 -16.98
N VAL A 256 -22.53 -7.27 -17.10
CA VAL A 256 -22.35 -6.17 -16.14
C VAL A 256 -23.60 -5.29 -16.09
N ASP A 257 -24.20 -4.98 -17.24
CA ASP A 257 -25.37 -4.11 -17.32
C ASP A 257 -26.61 -4.80 -16.75
N GLN A 258 -26.77 -6.11 -16.98
CA GLN A 258 -27.86 -6.87 -16.38
C GLN A 258 -27.73 -6.93 -14.85
N LEU A 259 -26.51 -7.17 -14.35
CA LEU A 259 -26.24 -7.20 -12.92
C LEU A 259 -26.49 -5.84 -12.27
N GLU A 260 -26.06 -4.75 -12.91
CA GLU A 260 -26.32 -3.37 -12.47
C GLU A 260 -27.82 -3.10 -12.34
N ARG A 261 -28.58 -3.33 -13.41
CA ARG A 261 -30.03 -3.13 -13.43
C ARG A 261 -30.72 -3.94 -12.34
N ARG A 262 -30.23 -5.15 -12.07
CA ARG A 262 -30.80 -6.00 -11.02
C ARG A 262 -30.53 -5.43 -9.63
N ILE A 263 -29.30 -5.01 -9.34
CA ILE A 263 -28.94 -4.42 -8.04
C ILE A 263 -29.72 -3.12 -7.80
N VAL A 264 -29.84 -2.26 -8.82
CA VAL A 264 -30.63 -1.02 -8.74
C VAL A 264 -32.11 -1.34 -8.47
N ALA A 265 -32.67 -2.36 -9.12
CA ALA A 265 -34.04 -2.80 -8.84
C ALA A 265 -34.23 -3.33 -7.41
N ASP A 266 -33.20 -3.96 -6.84
CA ASP A 266 -33.20 -4.43 -5.44
C ASP A 266 -33.05 -3.24 -4.44
N CYS A 267 -32.77 -2.00 -4.90
CA CYS A 267 -32.77 -0.79 -4.07
C CYS A 267 -34.18 -0.19 -3.82
N THR A 268 -35.21 -1.01 -4.03
CA THR A 268 -36.63 -0.71 -3.81
C THR A 268 -37.25 -1.90 -3.07
N ALA A 269 -37.97 -1.63 -1.99
CA ALA A 269 -38.58 -2.68 -1.17
C ALA A 269 -39.74 -3.35 -1.93
N LEU A 270 -39.64 -4.67 -2.16
CA LEU A 270 -40.61 -5.43 -2.96
C LEU A 270 -42.06 -5.34 -2.46
N LEU A 271 -42.26 -5.21 -1.14
CA LEU A 271 -43.60 -5.19 -0.53
C LEU A 271 -44.26 -3.81 -0.51
N THR A 272 -43.47 -2.74 -0.45
CA THR A 272 -43.98 -1.37 -0.24
C THR A 272 -43.75 -0.48 -1.46
N GLY A 273 -42.84 -0.84 -2.36
CA GLY A 273 -42.41 0.02 -3.47
C GLY A 273 -41.55 1.20 -3.03
N GLU A 274 -41.23 1.31 -1.74
CA GLU A 274 -40.46 2.41 -1.18
C GLU A 274 -38.95 2.23 -1.44
N PRO A 275 -38.20 3.31 -1.65
CA PRO A 275 -36.75 3.28 -1.75
C PRO A 275 -36.09 2.65 -0.51
N THR A 276 -35.11 1.77 -0.71
CA THR A 276 -34.24 1.30 0.37
C THR A 276 -32.93 2.09 0.39
N PRO A 277 -32.18 2.07 1.51
CA PRO A 277 -30.84 2.66 1.59
C PRO A 277 -29.82 2.09 0.57
N GLY A 278 -30.05 0.86 0.08
CA GLY A 278 -29.19 0.21 -0.90
C GLY A 278 -29.47 -1.28 -1.08
N ALA A 279 -28.59 -1.97 -1.80
CA ALA A 279 -28.64 -3.41 -2.04
C ALA A 279 -27.24 -4.02 -2.25
N HIS A 280 -27.13 -5.32 -2.03
CA HIS A 280 -25.94 -6.13 -2.31
C HIS A 280 -26.24 -7.22 -3.34
N ALA A 281 -25.31 -7.41 -4.27
CA ALA A 281 -25.14 -8.67 -4.99
C ALA A 281 -23.90 -9.40 -4.47
N ILE A 282 -24.08 -10.65 -4.05
CA ILE A 282 -23.05 -11.46 -3.39
C ILE A 282 -22.77 -12.68 -4.27
N TRP A 283 -21.57 -12.75 -4.83
CA TRP A 283 -21.11 -13.94 -5.54
C TRP A 283 -20.60 -14.96 -4.53
N ARG A 284 -21.26 -16.11 -4.50
CA ARG A 284 -20.91 -17.25 -3.65
C ARG A 284 -21.31 -18.54 -4.33
N ASP A 285 -20.44 -19.54 -4.27
CA ASP A 285 -20.70 -20.89 -4.76
C ASP A 285 -20.98 -20.96 -6.27
N GLY A 286 -20.45 -20.01 -7.05
CA GLY A 286 -20.63 -19.93 -8.50
C GLY A 286 -21.92 -19.23 -8.95
N ARG A 287 -22.59 -18.49 -8.07
CA ARG A 287 -23.81 -17.74 -8.40
C ARG A 287 -23.95 -16.43 -7.63
N TRP A 288 -24.74 -15.50 -8.18
CA TRP A 288 -25.12 -14.24 -7.54
C TRP A 288 -26.34 -14.43 -6.62
N TRP A 289 -26.23 -13.90 -5.41
CA TRP A 289 -27.31 -13.77 -4.43
C TRP A 289 -27.63 -12.30 -4.20
N HIS A 290 -28.90 -11.95 -4.11
CA HIS A 290 -29.36 -10.57 -4.07
C HIS A 290 -30.10 -10.26 -2.78
N THR A 291 -29.68 -9.22 -2.07
CA THR A 291 -30.29 -8.83 -0.79
C THR A 291 -30.39 -7.32 -0.69
N THR A 292 -31.47 -6.85 -0.07
CA THR A 292 -31.73 -5.42 0.14
C THR A 292 -31.11 -4.98 1.46
N LEU A 293 -30.64 -3.74 1.54
CA LEU A 293 -30.16 -3.14 2.78
C LEU A 293 -31.30 -2.42 3.48
N ARG A 294 -31.33 -2.52 4.81
CA ARG A 294 -32.30 -1.84 5.68
C ARG A 294 -31.56 -1.21 6.85
N ALA A 295 -32.15 -0.17 7.46
CA ALA A 295 -31.67 0.32 8.74
C ALA A 295 -31.69 -0.82 9.76
N ASP A 296 -30.61 -0.94 10.53
CA ASP A 296 -30.54 -1.91 11.62
C ASP A 296 -31.43 -1.45 12.77
N ALA A 297 -32.38 -2.30 13.17
CA ALA A 297 -33.41 -1.96 14.14
C ALA A 297 -32.92 -2.07 15.60
N ASP A 298 -31.75 -2.68 15.82
CA ASP A 298 -31.15 -2.92 17.14
C ASP A 298 -30.22 -1.77 17.61
N THR A 299 -30.08 -0.70 16.82
CA THR A 299 -29.21 0.44 17.16
C THR A 299 -29.96 1.76 17.08
N ASP A 300 -30.18 2.40 18.23
CA ASP A 300 -30.96 3.65 18.35
C ASP A 300 -30.23 4.90 17.80
N THR A 301 -28.99 4.81 17.33
CA THR A 301 -28.17 6.02 17.07
C THR A 301 -27.26 6.12 15.84
N ASP A 302 -27.02 5.12 14.97
CA ASP A 302 -25.86 5.25 14.04
C ASP A 302 -26.04 4.89 12.55
N GLY A 303 -27.25 4.93 12.00
CA GLY A 303 -27.43 4.79 10.53
C GLY A 303 -26.83 3.50 9.93
N ARG A 304 -26.62 2.47 10.78
CA ARG A 304 -26.04 1.18 10.38
C ARG A 304 -27.03 0.43 9.51
N LEU A 305 -26.49 -0.25 8.51
CA LEU A 305 -27.27 -1.04 7.58
C LEU A 305 -27.11 -2.52 7.89
N ALA A 306 -28.20 -3.27 7.72
CA ALA A 306 -28.21 -4.72 7.77
C ALA A 306 -28.80 -5.28 6.48
N ARG A 307 -28.34 -6.48 6.10
CA ARG A 307 -28.98 -7.25 5.02
C ARG A 307 -30.38 -7.68 5.47
N SER A 308 -31.37 -7.59 4.59
CA SER A 308 -32.72 -8.09 4.88
C SER A 308 -32.75 -9.60 5.08
N TRP A 309 -31.87 -10.31 4.39
CA TRP A 309 -31.60 -11.74 4.59
C TRP A 309 -30.15 -12.08 4.19
N GLN A 310 -29.60 -13.16 4.75
CA GLN A 310 -28.24 -13.64 4.48
C GLN A 310 -28.27 -14.83 3.50
N PRO A 311 -27.36 -14.89 2.50
CA PRO A 311 -27.23 -16.07 1.67
C PRO A 311 -26.93 -17.33 2.50
N PRO A 312 -27.36 -18.52 2.05
CA PRO A 312 -27.07 -19.77 2.75
C PRO A 312 -25.58 -19.98 2.99
N PRO A 313 -25.18 -20.70 4.06
CA PRO A 313 -23.78 -21.03 4.32
C PRO A 313 -23.08 -21.57 3.08
N PRO A 314 -21.87 -21.08 2.72
CA PRO A 314 -21.16 -21.55 1.55
C PRO A 314 -20.87 -23.05 1.60
N SER A 315 -20.87 -23.70 0.44
CA SER A 315 -20.61 -25.14 0.33
C SER A 315 -19.21 -25.57 0.77
N TRP A 316 -18.26 -24.63 0.76
CA TRP A 316 -16.89 -24.82 1.23
C TRP A 316 -16.70 -24.51 2.72
N GLN A 317 -17.76 -24.14 3.43
CA GLN A 317 -17.70 -23.89 4.87
C GLN A 317 -17.48 -25.21 5.62
N GLY A 318 -16.34 -25.33 6.29
CA GLY A 318 -16.01 -26.45 7.16
C GLY A 318 -16.47 -26.26 8.61
N PRO A 319 -16.02 -27.13 9.52
CA PRO A 319 -16.31 -27.04 10.94
C PRO A 319 -15.92 -25.67 11.54
N PRO A 320 -16.65 -25.18 12.55
CA PRO A 320 -16.32 -23.93 13.22
C PRO A 320 -14.96 -24.02 13.90
N ILE A 321 -14.20 -22.93 13.87
CA ILE A 321 -12.94 -22.78 14.59
C ILE A 321 -13.26 -22.33 16.02
N PRO A 322 -12.89 -23.12 17.05
CA PRO A 322 -13.08 -22.71 18.44
C PRO A 322 -12.32 -21.41 18.75
N HIS A 323 -12.93 -20.55 19.54
CA HIS A 323 -12.30 -19.32 20.00
C HIS A 323 -12.78 -18.95 21.40
N ARG A 324 -11.98 -18.15 22.10
CA ARG A 324 -12.36 -17.51 23.36
C ARG A 324 -12.40 -16.00 23.19
N ARG A 325 -13.15 -15.30 24.05
CA ARG A 325 -13.09 -13.83 24.12
C ARG A 325 -11.72 -13.39 24.62
N CYS A 326 -11.21 -12.30 24.07
CA CYS A 326 -9.96 -11.71 24.53
C CYS A 326 -10.13 -11.18 25.97
N PRO A 327 -9.34 -11.66 26.95
CA PRO A 327 -9.47 -11.25 28.34
C PRO A 327 -9.23 -9.74 28.51
N ASP A 328 -8.29 -9.17 27.75
CA ASP A 328 -7.94 -7.74 27.83
C ASP A 328 -9.03 -6.83 27.26
N CYS A 329 -9.89 -7.36 26.37
CA CYS A 329 -11.03 -6.63 25.81
C CYS A 329 -12.32 -6.85 26.62
N THR A 330 -12.33 -7.69 27.66
CA THR A 330 -13.55 -8.13 28.34
C THR A 330 -14.10 -7.08 29.32
N HIS A 331 -13.30 -6.08 29.70
CA HIS A 331 -13.66 -5.07 30.72
C HIS A 331 -14.27 -3.77 30.18
N LEU A 332 -14.36 -3.60 28.86
CA LEU A 332 -14.93 -2.39 28.27
C LEU A 332 -16.45 -2.57 28.10
N PRO A 333 -17.29 -1.75 28.77
CA PRO A 333 -18.75 -1.94 28.83
C PRO A 333 -19.45 -1.70 27.49
N HIS A 334 -18.80 -0.99 26.57
CA HIS A 334 -19.21 -0.85 25.18
C HIS A 334 -18.04 -1.29 24.30
N TRP A 335 -18.20 -2.46 23.70
CA TRP A 335 -17.22 -3.09 22.82
C TRP A 335 -16.98 -2.30 21.52
N GLU A 336 -17.88 -1.37 21.21
CA GLU A 336 -17.83 -0.42 20.09
C GLU A 336 -17.05 0.88 20.42
N ASP A 337 -16.82 1.15 21.72
CA ASP A 337 -16.10 2.33 22.21
C ASP A 337 -14.65 2.03 22.64
N CYS A 338 -14.09 0.88 22.24
CA CYS A 338 -12.64 0.72 22.39
C CYS A 338 -11.94 1.72 21.48
N ASP A 339 -11.34 2.77 22.05
CA ASP A 339 -10.37 3.68 21.39
C ASP A 339 -9.04 2.95 21.09
N CYS A 340 -9.16 1.72 20.59
CA CYS A 340 -8.14 0.82 20.07
C CYS A 340 -7.51 1.41 18.78
N ASP A 341 -8.20 2.36 18.13
CA ASP A 341 -7.77 3.07 16.92
C ASP A 341 -6.50 3.90 17.13
N ARG A 342 -6.25 4.39 18.35
CA ARG A 342 -5.13 5.31 18.58
C ARG A 342 -3.75 4.65 18.60
N ILE A 343 -3.64 3.33 18.84
CA ILE A 343 -2.34 2.62 18.85
C ILE A 343 -2.51 1.13 18.46
N GLY A 344 -2.76 0.84 17.18
CA GLY A 344 -2.43 -0.47 16.57
C GLY A 344 -3.15 -1.71 17.13
N GLY A 345 -4.35 -1.57 17.69
CA GLY A 345 -5.18 -2.68 18.18
C GLY A 345 -4.71 -3.33 19.50
N CYS A 346 -5.58 -4.15 20.11
CA CYS A 346 -5.24 -4.91 21.31
C CYS A 346 -4.07 -5.86 21.03
N ARG A 347 -2.97 -5.79 21.78
CA ARG A 347 -1.77 -6.63 21.55
C ARG A 347 -2.03 -8.14 21.65
N THR A 348 -3.10 -8.54 22.34
CA THR A 348 -3.43 -9.95 22.60
C THR A 348 -4.29 -10.57 21.49
N CYS A 349 -5.25 -9.84 20.92
CA CYS A 349 -6.14 -10.36 19.87
C CYS A 349 -6.03 -9.62 18.53
N GLY A 350 -5.27 -8.54 18.49
CA GLY A 350 -5.02 -7.71 17.31
C GLY A 350 -6.25 -6.93 16.87
N GLY A 351 -7.14 -6.62 17.81
CA GLY A 351 -8.41 -5.93 17.52
C GLY A 351 -9.57 -6.84 17.12
N THR A 352 -9.38 -8.16 17.01
CA THR A 352 -10.48 -9.08 16.65
C THR A 352 -11.44 -9.41 17.80
N HIS A 353 -11.09 -9.03 19.04
CA HIS A 353 -11.78 -9.40 20.29
C HIS A 353 -11.88 -10.92 20.57
N ARG A 354 -11.31 -11.75 19.70
CA ARG A 354 -11.36 -13.22 19.75
C ARG A 354 -9.95 -13.77 19.69
N ILE A 355 -9.71 -14.87 20.41
CA ILE A 355 -8.46 -15.62 20.35
C ILE A 355 -8.82 -16.98 19.76
N TYR A 356 -8.38 -17.23 18.53
CA TYR A 356 -8.71 -18.45 17.78
C TYR A 356 -7.78 -19.60 18.19
N GLN A 357 -8.36 -20.78 18.34
CA GLN A 357 -7.64 -22.02 18.69
C GLN A 357 -7.29 -22.85 17.44
N GLY A 358 -7.53 -22.31 16.25
CA GLY A 358 -7.25 -22.92 14.97
C GLY A 358 -7.11 -21.84 13.91
N ALA A 359 -6.54 -22.20 12.77
CA ALA A 359 -6.36 -21.28 11.65
C ALA A 359 -6.73 -21.96 10.33
N THR A 360 -7.06 -21.13 9.35
CA THR A 360 -7.02 -21.53 7.94
C THR A 360 -6.09 -20.60 7.18
N VAL A 361 -4.98 -21.15 6.71
CA VAL A 361 -4.00 -20.44 5.89
C VAL A 361 -4.31 -20.71 4.42
N THR A 362 -4.48 -19.65 3.64
CA THR A 362 -4.69 -19.76 2.20
C THR A 362 -3.48 -19.16 1.49
N ILE A 363 -2.80 -19.94 0.66
CA ILE A 363 -1.65 -19.52 -0.14
C ILE A 363 -2.08 -19.48 -1.59
N ALA A 364 -2.18 -18.28 -2.17
CA ALA A 364 -2.48 -18.08 -3.58
C ALA A 364 -1.20 -17.73 -4.35
N ALA A 365 -0.87 -18.48 -5.40
CA ALA A 365 0.26 -18.23 -6.29
C ALA A 365 -0.24 -18.03 -7.72
N GLY A 366 -0.28 -16.77 -8.16
CA GLY A 366 -0.88 -16.40 -9.43
C GLY A 366 -2.38 -16.75 -9.49
N ARG A 367 -2.93 -16.83 -10.72
CA ARG A 367 -4.39 -16.90 -10.91
C ARG A 367 -5.03 -18.22 -10.51
N ARG A 368 -4.30 -19.34 -10.42
CA ARG A 368 -4.91 -20.69 -10.40
C ARG A 368 -4.24 -21.71 -9.50
N ARG A 369 -3.24 -21.31 -8.72
CA ARG A 369 -2.62 -22.20 -7.73
C ARG A 369 -3.00 -21.67 -6.36
N VAL A 370 -3.96 -22.31 -5.71
CA VAL A 370 -4.32 -21.99 -4.33
C VAL A 370 -4.22 -23.24 -3.49
N ARG A 371 -3.63 -23.11 -2.31
CA ARG A 371 -3.57 -24.16 -1.28
C ARG A 371 -4.22 -23.64 -0.01
N HIS A 372 -5.16 -24.42 0.54
CA HIS A 372 -5.77 -24.14 1.83
C HIS A 372 -5.26 -25.14 2.87
N LEU A 373 -4.76 -24.63 3.98
CA LEU A 373 -4.25 -25.41 5.10
C LEU A 373 -5.18 -25.16 6.28
N ASN A 374 -5.92 -26.18 6.70
CA ASN A 374 -6.67 -26.13 7.95
C ASN A 374 -5.76 -26.62 9.08
N TRP A 375 -5.48 -25.72 10.02
CA TRP A 375 -4.66 -25.97 11.20
C TRP A 375 -5.57 -26.05 12.42
N PRO A 376 -6.07 -27.24 12.77
CA PRO A 376 -6.88 -27.42 13.98
C PRO A 376 -6.00 -27.40 15.24
N PRO A 377 -6.58 -27.14 16.42
CA PRO A 377 -5.91 -27.50 17.67
C PRO A 377 -5.77 -29.04 17.70
N LEU A 378 -4.64 -29.56 18.21
CA LEU A 378 -4.49 -31.00 18.43
C LEU A 378 -5.50 -31.45 19.48
N GLY A 379 -6.62 -32.02 19.03
CA GLY A 379 -7.73 -32.50 19.87
C GLY A 379 -7.47 -33.84 20.55
N GLY A 380 -6.22 -34.26 20.71
CA GLY A 380 -5.84 -35.53 21.31
C GLY A 380 -4.32 -35.60 21.46
N THR A 381 -3.86 -36.45 22.38
CA THR A 381 -2.43 -36.65 22.71
C THR A 381 -1.61 -36.75 21.42
N PRO A 382 -0.71 -35.79 21.14
CA PRO A 382 0.09 -35.86 19.92
C PRO A 382 0.92 -37.15 19.93
N PRO A 383 1.21 -37.73 18.75
CA PRO A 383 2.09 -38.89 18.67
C PRO A 383 3.49 -38.62 19.28
N ALA A 384 3.92 -37.35 19.31
CA ALA A 384 5.04 -36.84 20.11
C ALA A 384 4.88 -35.34 20.40
N ALA A 385 5.33 -34.87 21.57
CA ALA A 385 5.31 -33.44 21.88
C ALA A 385 6.25 -32.66 20.95
N PRO A 386 5.89 -31.42 20.53
CA PRO A 386 6.75 -30.57 19.70
C PRO A 386 8.14 -30.40 20.33
N PRO A 387 9.24 -30.71 19.62
CA PRO A 387 10.57 -30.68 20.20
C PRO A 387 10.92 -29.28 20.73
N TRP A 388 11.49 -29.25 21.93
CA TRP A 388 12.00 -28.04 22.55
C TRP A 388 13.32 -27.63 21.88
N LEU A 389 13.41 -26.36 21.46
CA LEU A 389 14.58 -25.80 20.78
C LEU A 389 15.46 -24.95 21.72
N GLY A 390 14.88 -24.39 22.78
CA GLY A 390 15.62 -23.47 23.64
C GLY A 390 14.71 -22.50 24.41
N TYR A 391 15.34 -21.41 24.87
CA TYR A 391 14.67 -20.29 25.51
C TYR A 391 14.99 -18.99 24.76
N HIS A 392 14.01 -18.10 24.69
CA HIS A 392 14.27 -16.69 24.44
C HIS A 392 15.17 -16.11 25.54
N PRO A 393 15.90 -15.00 25.28
CA PRO A 393 16.67 -14.30 26.31
C PRO A 393 15.85 -13.90 27.55
N ASN A 394 14.53 -13.75 27.41
CA ASN A 394 13.59 -13.45 28.50
C ASN A 394 13.06 -14.71 29.24
N GLY A 395 13.61 -15.89 28.98
CA GLY A 395 13.27 -17.15 29.64
C GLY A 395 12.04 -17.88 29.10
N LYS A 396 11.40 -17.40 28.03
CA LYS A 396 10.24 -18.08 27.41
C LYS A 396 10.69 -19.27 26.56
N ALA A 397 10.04 -20.43 26.71
CA ALA A 397 10.40 -21.63 25.97
C ALA A 397 10.00 -21.54 24.48
N ILE A 398 10.83 -22.10 23.61
CA ILE A 398 10.61 -22.16 22.17
C ILE A 398 10.53 -23.62 21.73
N HIS A 399 9.51 -23.95 20.94
CA HIS A 399 9.31 -25.27 20.37
C HIS A 399 9.22 -25.21 18.84
N GLN A 400 9.64 -26.28 18.18
CA GLN A 400 9.47 -26.48 16.76
C GLN A 400 8.18 -27.27 16.51
N LEU A 401 7.23 -26.69 15.78
CA LEU A 401 6.04 -27.43 15.38
C LEU A 401 6.33 -28.40 14.22
N PRO A 402 5.50 -29.45 14.05
CA PRO A 402 5.58 -30.37 12.91
C PRO A 402 5.50 -29.67 11.54
N PRO A 403 6.05 -30.28 10.46
CA PRO A 403 6.12 -29.68 9.12
C PRO A 403 4.78 -29.17 8.57
N GLU A 404 3.66 -29.78 8.92
CA GLU A 404 2.33 -29.37 8.47
C GLU A 404 1.91 -27.97 8.96
N TYR A 405 2.51 -27.45 10.03
CA TYR A 405 2.31 -26.08 10.54
C TYR A 405 3.41 -25.11 10.09
N GLN A 406 4.41 -25.58 9.34
CA GLN A 406 5.52 -24.76 8.85
C GLN A 406 5.20 -24.30 7.43
N LEU A 407 5.06 -23.01 7.22
CA LEU A 407 4.75 -22.49 5.89
C LEU A 407 5.88 -22.79 4.88
N THR A 408 7.15 -22.78 5.28
CA THR A 408 8.28 -23.14 4.39
C THR A 408 8.18 -24.54 3.81
N HIS A 409 7.66 -25.50 4.58
CA HIS A 409 7.44 -26.86 4.10
C HIS A 409 6.44 -26.86 2.92
N HIS A 410 5.32 -26.16 3.09
CA HIS A 410 4.30 -26.04 2.05
C HIS A 410 4.75 -25.22 0.84
N LEU A 411 5.51 -24.15 1.05
CA LEU A 411 6.06 -23.35 -0.04
C LEU A 411 7.05 -24.14 -0.90
N THR A 412 7.90 -24.96 -0.26
CA THR A 412 8.85 -25.83 -0.95
C THR A 412 8.12 -26.81 -1.87
N GLU A 413 7.04 -27.44 -1.39
CA GLU A 413 6.23 -28.34 -2.23
C GLU A 413 5.55 -27.62 -3.41
N LEU A 414 5.26 -26.33 -3.25
CA LEU A 414 4.67 -25.49 -4.29
C LEU A 414 5.72 -24.86 -5.23
N GLY A 415 7.01 -25.00 -4.92
CA GLY A 415 8.11 -24.35 -5.64
C GLY A 415 8.09 -22.83 -5.52
N LEU A 416 7.65 -22.28 -4.38
CA LEU A 416 7.53 -20.86 -4.11
C LEU A 416 8.65 -20.37 -3.20
N ASP A 417 9.17 -19.17 -3.48
CA ASP A 417 10.13 -18.50 -2.61
C ASP A 417 9.37 -17.75 -1.49
N PRO A 418 9.69 -17.97 -0.19
CA PRO A 418 9.08 -17.24 0.92
C PRO A 418 9.15 -15.72 0.80
N THR A 419 10.18 -15.21 0.13
CA THR A 419 10.35 -13.78 -0.09
C THR A 419 9.32 -13.18 -1.04
N GLU A 420 8.60 -13.99 -1.82
CA GLU A 420 7.52 -13.56 -2.73
C GLU A 420 6.17 -13.43 -2.05
N LEU A 421 6.05 -13.82 -0.77
CA LEU A 421 4.79 -13.79 -0.04
C LEU A 421 4.45 -12.38 0.46
N ALA A 422 3.22 -11.95 0.23
CA ALA A 422 2.59 -10.81 0.89
C ALA A 422 1.25 -11.23 1.49
N THR A 423 0.80 -10.55 2.56
CA THR A 423 -0.60 -10.73 2.99
C THR A 423 -1.53 -10.00 2.03
N LEU A 424 -2.68 -10.59 1.74
CA LEU A 424 -3.71 -9.95 0.91
C LEU A 424 -4.50 -8.90 1.69
N ASP A 425 -4.51 -8.98 3.01
CA ASP A 425 -5.30 -8.15 3.92
C ASP A 425 -4.55 -6.89 4.42
N GLY A 426 -3.33 -6.65 3.94
CA GLY A 426 -2.54 -5.47 4.31
C GLY A 426 -1.84 -5.55 5.68
N LEU A 427 -2.01 -6.64 6.44
CA LEU A 427 -1.32 -6.87 7.72
C LEU A 427 0.15 -7.31 7.56
N THR A 428 0.83 -6.88 6.50
CA THR A 428 2.22 -7.25 6.21
C THR A 428 3.19 -6.89 7.34
N MET A 429 2.89 -5.86 8.13
CA MET A 429 3.68 -5.49 9.32
C MET A 429 3.65 -6.52 10.45
N PHE A 430 2.72 -7.48 10.41
CA PHE A 430 2.52 -8.54 11.41
C PHE A 430 2.92 -9.94 10.95
N LEU A 431 3.36 -10.09 9.70
CA LEU A 431 4.16 -11.26 9.30
C LEU A 431 5.50 -11.16 10.04
N ARG A 432 5.51 -11.57 11.31
CA ARG A 432 6.74 -11.89 12.01
C ARG A 432 7.30 -13.11 11.30
N ASP A 433 8.24 -12.83 10.42
CA ASP A 433 8.69 -13.69 9.34
C ASP A 433 9.05 -15.09 9.81
N HIS A 434 9.49 -15.29 11.06
CA HIS A 434 10.05 -16.58 11.48
C HIS A 434 9.02 -17.53 12.07
N GLU A 435 8.08 -17.07 12.89
CA GLU A 435 7.11 -17.97 13.53
C GLU A 435 6.21 -18.65 12.50
N LEU A 436 5.61 -17.90 11.58
CA LEU A 436 4.73 -18.45 10.55
C LEU A 436 5.49 -19.27 9.51
N LEU A 437 6.68 -18.80 9.07
CA LEU A 437 7.49 -19.51 8.06
C LEU A 437 7.98 -20.85 8.60
N HIS A 438 8.58 -20.85 9.78
CA HIS A 438 9.28 -22.02 10.29
C HIS A 438 8.48 -22.80 11.35
N GLY A 439 7.29 -22.35 11.75
CA GLY A 439 6.48 -23.01 12.76
C GLY A 439 7.10 -22.95 14.16
N TYR A 440 7.76 -21.85 14.51
CA TYR A 440 8.30 -21.66 15.86
C TYR A 440 7.21 -21.21 16.84
N ALA A 441 7.02 -21.98 17.91
CA ALA A 441 6.05 -21.70 18.95
C ALA A 441 6.73 -21.14 20.21
N THR A 442 6.37 -19.92 20.61
CA THR A 442 6.83 -19.34 21.88
C THR A 442 5.79 -19.57 22.96
N VAL A 443 6.15 -20.34 23.99
CA VAL A 443 5.26 -20.65 25.12
C VAL A 443 5.42 -19.60 26.21
N HIS A 444 4.37 -18.81 26.43
CA HIS A 444 4.38 -17.72 27.42
C HIS A 444 4.14 -18.15 28.87
N ARG A 445 3.52 -19.32 29.10
CA ARG A 445 3.22 -19.85 30.44
C ARG A 445 3.89 -21.21 30.63
N PRO A 446 4.60 -21.46 31.74
CA PRO A 446 5.17 -22.78 32.02
C PRO A 446 4.10 -23.88 31.90
N GLY A 447 4.40 -24.94 31.15
CA GLY A 447 3.49 -26.06 30.91
C GLY A 447 2.35 -25.78 29.93
N GLY A 448 2.33 -24.62 29.26
CA GLY A 448 1.38 -24.33 28.18
C GLY A 448 1.62 -25.20 26.95
N ASP A 449 0.56 -25.54 26.23
CA ASP A 449 0.64 -26.27 24.97
C ASP A 449 1.26 -25.39 23.85
N PRO A 450 2.39 -25.81 23.23
CA PRO A 450 3.05 -25.03 22.18
C PRO A 450 2.17 -24.79 20.96
N LEU A 451 1.34 -25.75 20.55
CA LEU A 451 0.48 -25.58 19.37
C LEU A 451 -0.59 -24.52 19.62
N THR A 452 -1.27 -24.60 20.76
CA THR A 452 -2.25 -23.57 21.15
C THR A 452 -1.58 -22.20 21.19
N ALA A 453 -0.42 -22.07 21.85
CA ALA A 453 0.31 -20.79 21.91
C ALA A 453 0.69 -20.26 20.52
N TYR A 454 1.08 -21.14 19.59
CA TYR A 454 1.37 -20.79 18.21
C TYR A 454 0.13 -20.29 17.46
N LEU A 455 -0.97 -21.04 17.50
CA LEU A 455 -2.21 -20.70 16.80
C LEU A 455 -2.80 -19.38 17.31
N GLU A 456 -2.77 -19.15 18.63
CA GLU A 456 -3.18 -17.88 19.23
C GLU A 456 -2.31 -16.71 18.75
N ASN A 457 -1.00 -16.94 18.55
CA ASN A 457 -0.08 -15.91 18.09
C ASN A 457 -0.23 -15.61 16.60
N VAL A 458 -0.31 -16.62 15.73
CA VAL A 458 -0.38 -16.40 14.27
C VAL A 458 -1.76 -15.95 13.79
N THR A 459 -2.82 -16.21 14.56
CA THR A 459 -4.18 -15.71 14.24
C THR A 459 -4.49 -14.34 14.86
N ASN A 460 -3.55 -13.79 15.63
CA ASN A 460 -3.67 -12.46 16.22
C ASN A 460 -3.87 -11.41 15.10
N GLY A 461 -4.95 -10.63 15.17
CA GLY A 461 -5.30 -9.65 14.14
C GLY A 461 -5.99 -10.21 12.90
N HIS A 462 -6.10 -11.53 12.75
CA HIS A 462 -6.69 -12.17 11.57
C HIS A 462 -8.13 -12.65 11.87
N PRO A 463 -9.17 -11.92 11.43
CA PRO A 463 -10.54 -12.32 11.69
C PRO A 463 -10.89 -13.66 11.07
N GLY A 464 -11.81 -14.37 11.72
CA GLY A 464 -12.22 -15.71 11.31
C GLY A 464 -11.10 -16.77 11.43
N GLY A 465 -9.94 -16.44 12.00
CA GLY A 465 -8.74 -17.29 11.97
C GLY A 465 -8.18 -17.45 10.56
N ARG A 466 -8.40 -16.48 9.66
CA ARG A 466 -8.08 -16.56 8.23
C ARG A 466 -6.82 -15.78 7.90
N ILE A 467 -5.77 -16.49 7.48
CA ILE A 467 -4.51 -15.90 7.03
C ILE A 467 -4.45 -16.04 5.52
N LEU A 468 -4.55 -14.92 4.80
CA LEU A 468 -4.58 -14.90 3.33
C LEU A 468 -3.24 -14.39 2.78
N LEU A 469 -2.52 -15.29 2.14
CA LEU A 469 -1.20 -15.04 1.58
C LEU A 469 -1.25 -15.11 0.06
N HIS A 470 -0.51 -14.24 -0.58
CA HIS A 470 -0.34 -14.24 -2.02
C HIS A 470 1.15 -14.22 -2.38
N ALA A 471 1.57 -15.23 -3.13
CA ALA A 471 2.87 -15.31 -3.75
C ALA A 471 2.80 -14.62 -5.12
N THR A 472 3.36 -13.42 -5.20
CA THR A 472 3.64 -12.79 -6.49
C THR A 472 4.91 -11.97 -6.36
N PRO A 473 5.93 -12.25 -7.18
CA PRO A 473 7.12 -11.43 -7.23
C PRO A 473 6.72 -9.96 -7.46
N PRO A 474 7.16 -9.03 -6.61
CA PRO A 474 6.93 -7.61 -6.87
C PRO A 474 7.49 -7.25 -8.24
N LYS A 475 6.66 -6.65 -9.10
CA LYS A 475 7.09 -6.14 -10.41
C LYS A 475 7.75 -4.79 -10.24
N VAL A 476 9.00 -4.82 -9.79
CA VAL A 476 9.83 -3.64 -9.56
C VAL A 476 10.98 -3.55 -10.56
N PRO A 477 11.48 -2.34 -10.87
CA PRO A 477 12.67 -2.20 -11.67
C PRO A 477 13.92 -2.71 -10.94
N PRO A 478 15.02 -3.02 -11.67
CA PRO A 478 16.32 -3.33 -11.07
C PRO A 478 16.83 -2.19 -10.18
N LEU A 479 17.64 -2.51 -9.16
CA LEU A 479 18.18 -1.49 -8.24
C LEU A 479 19.01 -0.42 -8.98
N ALA A 480 19.75 -0.78 -10.02
CA ALA A 480 20.46 0.18 -10.86
C ALA A 480 19.53 1.23 -11.48
N THR A 481 18.35 0.82 -11.98
CA THR A 481 17.33 1.74 -12.50
C THR A 481 16.76 2.63 -11.40
N VAL A 482 16.57 2.10 -10.19
CA VAL A 482 16.12 2.88 -9.03
C VAL A 482 17.15 3.94 -8.61
N VAL A 483 18.44 3.62 -8.68
CA VAL A 483 19.54 4.58 -8.46
C VAL A 483 19.48 5.69 -9.50
N THR A 484 19.36 5.36 -10.79
CA THR A 484 19.21 6.34 -11.87
C THR A 484 17.99 7.22 -11.66
N LEU A 485 16.87 6.64 -11.22
CA LEU A 485 15.65 7.37 -10.92
C LEU A 485 15.85 8.37 -9.76
N ALA A 486 16.53 7.96 -8.68
CA ALA A 486 16.86 8.87 -7.58
C ALA A 486 17.68 10.05 -8.08
N TYR A 487 18.71 9.80 -8.89
CA TYR A 487 19.57 10.85 -9.45
C TYR A 487 18.81 11.80 -10.37
N ALA A 488 17.92 11.26 -11.21
CA ALA A 488 17.07 12.03 -12.11
C ALA A 488 16.14 12.98 -11.35
N LEU A 489 15.67 12.57 -10.17
CA LEU A 489 14.86 13.38 -9.26
C LEU A 489 15.70 14.33 -8.39
N GLY A 490 17.03 14.36 -8.53
CA GLY A 490 17.90 15.16 -7.66
C GLY A 490 17.99 14.65 -6.21
N LEU A 491 17.69 13.38 -6.00
CA LEU A 491 17.72 12.69 -4.71
C LEU A 491 18.96 11.81 -4.58
N ALA A 492 19.28 11.42 -3.34
CA ALA A 492 20.14 10.30 -3.04
C ALA A 492 19.32 9.00 -2.91
N LEU A 493 19.96 7.87 -3.17
CA LEU A 493 19.42 6.56 -2.80
C LEU A 493 20.21 6.00 -1.61
N VAL A 494 19.52 5.68 -0.53
CA VAL A 494 20.09 4.99 0.63
C VAL A 494 19.73 3.53 0.53
N VAL A 495 20.75 2.67 0.51
CA VAL A 495 20.59 1.22 0.46
C VAL A 495 21.25 0.60 1.68
N SER A 496 20.46 -0.11 2.48
CA SER A 496 20.91 -0.85 3.66
C SER A 496 20.84 -2.34 3.39
N VAL A 497 21.88 -3.06 3.79
CA VAL A 497 21.94 -4.52 3.65
C VAL A 497 22.56 -5.13 4.90
N ALA A 498 21.99 -6.23 5.37
CA ALA A 498 22.52 -6.99 6.50
C ALA A 498 22.57 -8.48 6.16
N ASP A 499 23.70 -9.11 6.46
CA ASP A 499 23.88 -10.55 6.27
C ASP A 499 23.70 -11.30 7.59
N HIS A 500 22.53 -11.93 7.75
CA HIS A 500 22.19 -12.76 8.89
C HIS A 500 22.20 -14.26 8.56
N ARG A 501 22.82 -14.71 7.45
CA ARG A 501 22.88 -16.14 7.10
C ARG A 501 23.56 -17.01 8.16
N ARG A 502 24.41 -16.42 9.02
CA ARG A 502 24.99 -17.12 10.19
C ARG A 502 23.98 -17.48 11.28
N ASN A 503 22.81 -16.86 11.24
CA ASN A 503 21.73 -17.09 12.19
C ASN A 503 20.70 -18.11 11.67
N ASP A 504 20.89 -18.65 10.46
CA ASP A 504 19.92 -19.54 9.83
C ASP A 504 19.63 -20.74 10.74
N GLY A 505 18.34 -20.99 10.98
CA GLY A 505 17.88 -22.03 11.92
C GLY A 505 17.84 -21.62 13.40
N ILE A 506 18.24 -20.40 13.77
CA ILE A 506 18.11 -19.87 15.14
C ILE A 506 16.76 -19.12 15.27
N PRO A 507 15.79 -19.64 16.06
CA PRO A 507 14.39 -19.19 15.99
C PRO A 507 14.10 -17.73 16.34
N TYR A 508 14.93 -17.14 17.19
CA TYR A 508 14.72 -15.80 17.76
C TYR A 508 15.67 -14.74 17.17
N GLN A 509 16.44 -15.13 16.15
CA GLN A 509 17.33 -14.23 15.44
C GLN A 509 16.82 -13.99 14.03
N VAL A 510 17.05 -12.78 13.51
CA VAL A 510 16.84 -12.46 12.10
C VAL A 510 17.72 -13.39 11.26
N GLN A 511 17.20 -13.88 10.13
CA GLN A 511 17.86 -14.86 9.25
C GLN A 511 17.97 -14.32 7.82
N GLY A 512 18.86 -14.92 7.01
CA GLY A 512 19.07 -14.58 5.60
C GLY A 512 19.66 -13.20 5.34
N LEU A 513 19.61 -12.77 4.08
CA LEU A 513 19.93 -11.39 3.69
C LEU A 513 18.72 -10.49 3.95
N ARG A 514 18.94 -9.33 4.54
CA ARG A 514 17.92 -8.30 4.71
C ARG A 514 18.28 -7.04 3.94
N TRP A 515 17.26 -6.37 3.44
CA TRP A 515 17.40 -5.20 2.57
C TRP A 515 16.56 -4.03 3.09
N GLY A 516 17.05 -2.82 2.85
CA GLY A 516 16.34 -1.57 2.98
C GLY A 516 16.71 -0.67 1.82
N VAL A 517 15.74 -0.04 1.18
CA VAL A 517 15.95 0.92 0.09
C VAL A 517 15.07 2.13 0.37
N ARG A 518 15.62 3.32 0.19
CA ARG A 518 14.89 4.57 0.46
C ARG A 518 15.46 5.72 -0.38
N PHE A 519 14.57 6.57 -0.87
CA PHE A 519 14.93 7.88 -1.43
C PHE A 519 15.15 8.89 -0.30
N ALA A 520 16.14 9.77 -0.47
CA ALA A 520 16.45 10.77 0.53
C ALA A 520 17.02 12.06 -0.09
N PRO A 521 16.96 13.20 0.61
CA PRO A 521 17.67 14.41 0.20
C PRO A 521 19.17 14.16 -0.08
N PRO A 522 19.81 14.88 -1.02
CA PRO A 522 21.21 14.63 -1.39
C PRO A 522 22.22 14.91 -0.26
N ASP A 523 21.86 15.70 0.74
CA ASP A 523 22.66 16.03 1.92
C ASP A 523 22.40 15.12 3.14
N THR A 524 21.58 14.06 2.98
CA THR A 524 21.13 13.13 4.04
C THR A 524 22.26 12.51 4.87
N THR A 525 23.48 12.48 4.35
CA THR A 525 24.70 12.02 5.06
C THR A 525 24.86 12.61 6.47
N ARG A 526 24.41 13.86 6.71
CA ARG A 526 24.45 14.51 8.04
C ARG A 526 23.35 14.08 9.01
N HIS A 527 22.35 13.35 8.52
CA HIS A 527 21.14 13.03 9.26
C HIS A 527 20.91 11.52 9.43
N LEU A 528 21.78 10.65 8.92
CA LEU A 528 21.64 9.18 9.05
C LEU A 528 21.41 8.74 10.51
N ASP A 529 22.05 9.40 11.47
CA ASP A 529 21.88 9.18 12.92
C ASP A 529 20.42 9.36 13.41
N ARG A 530 19.68 10.29 12.80
CA ARG A 530 18.27 10.54 13.11
C ARG A 530 17.33 9.55 12.41
N TRP A 531 17.83 8.89 11.37
CA TRP A 531 17.06 8.09 10.42
C TRP A 531 17.73 6.73 10.24
N ASN A 532 17.51 5.79 11.19
CA ASN A 532 18.03 4.43 11.04
C ASN A 532 17.37 3.76 9.80
N PRO A 533 18.07 3.60 8.66
CA PRO A 533 17.47 3.16 7.41
C PRO A 533 17.41 1.62 7.35
N GLY A 534 17.12 0.97 8.48
CA GLY A 534 17.40 -0.44 8.76
C GLY A 534 17.05 -1.43 7.65
N ALA A 535 17.77 -2.54 7.62
CA ALA A 535 17.54 -3.64 6.68
C ALA A 535 16.43 -4.55 7.22
N HIS A 536 15.17 -4.22 6.92
CA HIS A 536 14.00 -4.93 7.46
C HIS A 536 13.36 -5.90 6.47
N GLN A 537 13.49 -5.64 5.17
CA GLN A 537 12.79 -6.42 4.15
C GLN A 537 13.53 -7.73 3.86
N PRO A 538 12.80 -8.85 3.67
CA PRO A 538 13.41 -10.16 3.41
C PRO A 538 13.96 -10.30 1.99
N SER A 539 13.68 -9.36 1.09
CA SER A 539 14.25 -9.33 -0.26
C SER A 539 14.36 -7.91 -0.81
N LEU A 540 15.30 -7.75 -1.75
CA LEU A 540 15.51 -6.48 -2.44
C LEU A 540 14.27 -6.01 -3.22
N PRO A 541 13.52 -6.86 -3.95
CA PRO A 541 12.29 -6.41 -4.61
C PRO A 541 11.26 -5.79 -3.66
N LYS A 542 11.07 -6.37 -2.48
CA LYS A 542 10.18 -5.80 -1.44
C LYS A 542 10.68 -4.46 -0.91
N ALA A 543 12.01 -4.34 -0.70
CA ALA A 543 12.62 -3.08 -0.32
C ALA A 543 12.42 -1.99 -1.39
N ILE A 544 12.53 -2.32 -2.67
CA ILE A 544 12.27 -1.38 -3.77
C ILE A 544 10.79 -1.00 -3.84
N THR A 545 9.85 -1.95 -3.66
CA THR A 545 8.42 -1.63 -3.60
C THR A 545 8.13 -0.62 -2.51
N GLN A 546 8.64 -0.85 -1.30
CA GLN A 546 8.46 0.07 -0.18
C GLN A 546 9.13 1.43 -0.44
N ALA A 547 10.30 1.46 -1.06
CA ALA A 547 10.99 2.70 -1.42
C ALA A 547 10.16 3.55 -2.39
N LEU A 548 9.56 2.92 -3.40
CA LEU A 548 8.71 3.58 -4.37
C LEU A 548 7.38 4.05 -3.74
N GLU A 549 6.81 3.31 -2.80
CA GLU A 549 5.62 3.73 -2.05
C GLU A 549 5.89 5.01 -1.24
N TYR A 550 7.08 5.14 -0.63
CA TYR A 550 7.45 6.30 0.19
C TYR A 550 8.25 7.38 -0.53
N LEU A 551 8.35 7.34 -1.86
CA LEU A 551 9.05 8.40 -2.62
C LEU A 551 8.43 9.79 -2.40
N PRO A 552 7.09 10.00 -2.39
CA PRO A 552 6.49 11.31 -2.14
C PRO A 552 6.97 11.95 -0.81
N ASN A 553 7.07 11.13 0.24
CA ASN A 553 7.60 11.58 1.53
C ASN A 553 9.05 12.07 1.43
N ALA A 554 9.88 11.45 0.59
CA ALA A 554 11.27 11.87 0.43
C ALA A 554 11.36 13.22 -0.30
N THR A 555 10.51 13.45 -1.30
CA THR A 555 10.47 14.72 -2.03
C THR A 555 9.98 15.88 -1.18
N ASP A 556 9.02 15.67 -0.28
CA ASP A 556 8.57 16.73 0.64
C ASP A 556 9.71 17.32 1.48
N HIS A 557 10.66 16.48 1.88
CA HIS A 557 11.83 16.92 2.66
C HIS A 557 12.84 17.71 1.82
N THR A 558 12.75 17.68 0.49
CA THR A 558 13.62 18.46 -0.41
C THR A 558 13.01 19.81 -0.82
N VAL A 559 11.72 20.02 -0.57
CA VAL A 559 11.06 21.29 -0.89
C VAL A 559 11.56 22.37 0.08
N PRO A 560 12.08 23.51 -0.41
CA PRO A 560 12.56 24.57 0.46
C PRO A 560 11.45 25.10 1.38
N THR A 561 11.74 25.28 2.66
CA THR A 561 10.77 25.81 3.64
C THR A 561 10.54 27.31 3.47
N ASP A 562 11.53 28.07 2.98
CA ASP A 562 11.38 29.48 2.66
C ASP A 562 10.53 29.65 1.39
N PRO A 563 9.33 30.27 1.46
CA PRO A 563 8.45 30.42 0.32
C PRO A 563 9.03 31.26 -0.82
N THR A 564 10.11 32.02 -0.60
CA THR A 564 10.79 32.82 -1.63
C THR A 564 11.85 32.06 -2.44
N THR A 565 12.30 30.91 -1.93
CA THR A 565 13.25 30.04 -2.63
C THR A 565 12.48 29.16 -3.63
N PRO A 566 12.86 29.03 -4.91
CA PRO A 566 12.12 28.20 -5.87
C PRO A 566 12.25 26.71 -5.58
N ILE A 567 11.23 25.92 -5.93
CA ILE A 567 11.36 24.45 -6.03
C ILE A 567 12.18 24.13 -7.28
N LEU A 568 13.14 23.23 -7.15
CA LEU A 568 13.89 22.70 -8.29
C LEU A 568 12.98 21.83 -9.17
N VAL A 569 13.20 21.87 -10.48
CA VAL A 569 12.40 21.15 -11.47
C VAL A 569 13.29 20.07 -12.10
N PRO A 570 13.27 18.83 -11.58
CA PRO A 570 14.15 17.79 -12.08
C PRO A 570 13.81 17.37 -13.52
N THR A 571 14.84 17.05 -14.29
CA THR A 571 14.69 16.44 -15.62
C THR A 571 16.00 15.74 -15.98
N ASN A 572 15.93 14.60 -16.67
CA ASN A 572 17.10 13.88 -17.16
C ASN A 572 17.02 13.50 -18.65
N LEU A 573 16.08 14.13 -19.38
CA LEU A 573 15.85 13.90 -20.81
C LEU A 573 17.01 14.38 -21.70
N ASP A 574 17.93 15.20 -21.18
CA ASP A 574 19.12 15.67 -21.89
C ASP A 574 20.19 14.57 -22.08
N ASN A 575 20.00 13.39 -21.46
CA ASN A 575 20.82 12.21 -21.72
C ASN A 575 20.30 11.55 -23.02
N ASN A 576 20.93 11.90 -24.15
CA ASN A 576 20.60 11.46 -25.50
C ASN A 576 20.03 10.01 -25.59
N PRO A 577 18.82 9.79 -26.14
CA PRO A 577 18.21 8.46 -26.26
C PRO A 577 18.83 7.58 -27.36
N GLY A 578 20.07 7.86 -27.79
CA GLY A 578 20.73 7.25 -28.96
C GLY A 578 22.09 6.62 -28.72
N GLU A 579 22.68 6.70 -27.53
CA GLU A 579 23.92 5.97 -27.20
C GLU A 579 23.60 4.75 -26.31
N PRO A 580 23.94 3.52 -26.76
CA PRO A 580 23.93 2.36 -25.88
C PRO A 580 25.14 2.42 -24.93
N ASP A 581 24.91 2.05 -23.67
CA ASP A 581 25.91 1.79 -22.61
C ASP A 581 26.52 2.96 -21.83
N SER A 582 25.69 3.66 -21.06
CA SER A 582 26.07 4.08 -19.70
C SER A 582 25.07 3.56 -18.66
N ARG A 583 24.64 2.29 -18.79
CA ARG A 583 23.88 1.63 -17.73
C ARG A 583 24.77 1.57 -16.49
N LEU A 584 24.28 2.15 -15.39
CA LEU A 584 24.91 2.00 -14.09
C LEU A 584 25.15 0.49 -13.83
N PRO A 585 26.37 0.07 -13.47
CA PRO A 585 26.64 -1.31 -13.07
C PRO A 585 25.66 -1.76 -11.99
N ASP A 586 25.30 -3.04 -11.98
CA ASP A 586 24.41 -3.59 -10.95
C ASP A 586 25.06 -3.43 -9.56
N PRO A 587 24.48 -2.65 -8.64
CA PRO A 587 25.07 -2.43 -7.32
C PRO A 587 24.90 -3.62 -6.38
N VAL A 588 24.06 -4.61 -6.71
CA VAL A 588 23.69 -5.71 -5.80
C VAL A 588 24.89 -6.57 -5.38
N PRO A 589 25.79 -7.03 -6.28
CA PRO A 589 26.94 -7.84 -5.88
C PRO A 589 27.88 -7.11 -4.91
N ALA A 590 28.15 -5.83 -5.17
CA ALA A 590 29.02 -4.99 -4.36
C ALA A 590 28.45 -4.75 -2.95
N LEU A 591 27.15 -4.44 -2.84
CA LEU A 591 26.46 -4.30 -1.56
C LEU A 591 26.45 -5.62 -0.77
N THR A 592 26.20 -6.74 -1.45
CA THR A 592 26.20 -8.07 -0.83
C THR A 592 27.59 -8.45 -0.31
N ALA A 593 28.65 -8.09 -1.04
CA ALA A 593 30.04 -8.31 -0.61
C ALA A 593 30.35 -7.51 0.66
N LEU A 594 29.98 -6.22 0.72
CA LEU A 594 30.12 -5.40 1.92
C LEU A 594 29.37 -5.99 3.12
N ALA A 595 28.12 -6.45 2.94
CA ALA A 595 27.34 -7.09 4.01
C ALA A 595 27.98 -8.40 4.50
N THR A 596 28.51 -9.20 3.56
CA THR A 596 29.19 -10.46 3.88
C THR A 596 30.47 -10.22 4.68
N TYR A 597 31.17 -9.12 4.40
CA TYR A 597 32.36 -8.70 5.13
C TYR A 597 32.04 -8.22 6.56
N HIS A 598 30.83 -7.69 6.79
CA HIS A 598 30.32 -7.26 8.10
C HIS A 598 29.10 -8.07 8.57
N PRO A 599 29.26 -9.39 8.84
CA PRO A 599 28.14 -10.26 9.14
C PRO A 599 27.38 -9.83 10.40
N GLY A 600 26.05 -9.92 10.36
CA GLY A 600 25.15 -9.52 11.44
C GLY A 600 25.00 -8.00 11.65
N THR A 601 25.75 -7.19 10.88
CA THR A 601 25.74 -5.73 10.97
C THR A 601 25.06 -5.14 9.74
N VAL A 602 24.25 -4.09 9.94
CA VAL A 602 23.66 -3.35 8.81
C VAL A 602 24.74 -2.49 8.18
N VAL A 603 25.02 -2.70 6.90
CA VAL A 603 25.85 -1.81 6.10
C VAL A 603 24.93 -0.87 5.33
N THR A 604 25.19 0.44 5.41
CA THR A 604 24.40 1.45 4.71
C THR A 604 25.26 2.17 3.67
N ALA A 605 24.86 2.09 2.41
CA ALA A 605 25.45 2.85 1.31
C ALA A 605 24.54 4.03 0.96
N VAL A 606 25.10 5.24 0.94
CA VAL A 606 24.47 6.44 0.40
C VAL A 606 25.03 6.67 -0.99
N LEU A 607 24.15 6.60 -1.98
CA LEU A 607 24.48 6.72 -3.39
C LEU A 607 23.98 8.09 -3.89
N THR A 608 24.89 8.92 -4.40
CA THR A 608 24.59 10.17 -5.10
C THR A 608 25.29 10.19 -6.47
N PRO A 609 24.92 11.09 -7.39
CA PRO A 609 25.55 11.14 -8.71
C PRO A 609 27.07 11.36 -8.65
N GLN A 610 27.57 12.04 -7.62
CA GLN A 610 28.97 12.45 -7.51
C GLN A 610 29.79 11.56 -6.55
N ARG A 611 29.15 10.82 -5.66
CA ARG A 611 29.84 10.07 -4.60
C ARG A 611 29.04 8.90 -4.05
N CYS A 612 29.76 7.92 -3.55
CA CYS A 612 29.28 6.83 -2.72
C CYS A 612 29.92 6.96 -1.32
N GLU A 613 29.08 6.89 -0.29
CA GLU A 613 29.53 6.80 1.10
C GLU A 613 29.02 5.51 1.73
N VAL A 614 29.89 4.81 2.48
CA VAL A 614 29.55 3.58 3.19
C VAL A 614 29.67 3.81 4.69
N HIS A 615 28.64 3.42 5.41
CA HIS A 615 28.47 3.64 6.84
C HIS A 615 28.18 2.33 7.58
N LEU A 616 28.66 2.24 8.82
CA LEU A 616 28.33 1.18 9.78
C LEU A 616 27.66 1.77 11.02
N PRO A 617 26.83 1.03 11.76
CA PRO A 617 26.29 1.47 13.04
C PRO A 617 27.40 1.66 14.09
N ASP A 618 27.32 2.75 14.84
CA ASP A 618 28.18 3.11 15.97
C ASP A 618 27.32 3.38 17.24
N GLY A 619 26.34 2.50 17.46
CA GLY A 619 25.35 2.61 18.53
C GLY A 619 23.90 2.65 18.00
N PRO A 620 22.89 2.79 18.89
CA PRO A 620 21.47 2.68 18.53
C PRO A 620 20.98 3.76 17.55
N HIS A 621 21.66 4.91 17.52
CA HIS A 621 21.27 6.11 16.76
C HIS A 621 22.47 6.79 16.10
N HIS A 622 23.58 6.09 15.92
CA HIS A 622 24.77 6.67 15.34
C HIS A 622 25.31 5.78 14.23
N THR A 623 25.85 6.42 13.20
CA THR A 623 26.55 5.76 12.11
C THR A 623 27.96 6.34 11.99
N LYS A 624 28.92 5.47 11.70
CA LYS A 624 30.29 5.81 11.41
C LYS A 624 30.54 5.64 9.91
N LEU A 625 30.99 6.70 9.26
CA LEU A 625 31.49 6.67 7.90
C LEU A 625 32.78 5.83 7.86
N ILE A 626 32.81 4.80 7.01
CA ILE A 626 33.98 3.92 6.86
C ILE A 626 34.64 4.02 5.49
N ALA A 627 33.93 4.49 4.46
CA ALA A 627 34.53 4.77 3.16
C ALA A 627 33.78 5.86 2.39
N THR A 628 34.53 6.61 1.58
CA THR A 628 34.00 7.53 0.58
C THR A 628 34.73 7.32 -0.72
N ALA A 629 34.00 7.15 -1.81
CA ALA A 629 34.57 6.96 -3.14
C ALA A 629 33.66 7.59 -4.21
N ALA A 630 34.18 7.73 -5.43
CA ALA A 630 33.37 8.16 -6.58
C ALA A 630 32.36 7.09 -7.02
N THR A 631 32.66 5.81 -6.77
CA THR A 631 31.84 4.66 -7.17
C THR A 631 31.68 3.67 -6.02
N LEU A 632 30.63 2.84 -6.08
CA LEU A 632 30.39 1.79 -5.09
C LEU A 632 31.52 0.75 -5.08
N ASP A 633 32.02 0.34 -6.25
CA ASP A 633 33.16 -0.60 -6.32
C ASP A 633 34.43 -0.01 -5.72
N GLY A 634 34.66 1.29 -5.91
CA GLY A 634 35.74 2.02 -5.26
C GLY A 634 35.60 2.02 -3.73
N ALA A 635 34.37 2.18 -3.22
CA ALA A 635 34.09 2.10 -1.79
C ALA A 635 34.31 0.67 -1.26
N VAL A 636 33.88 -0.37 -1.98
CA VAL A 636 34.13 -1.79 -1.62
C VAL A 636 35.63 -2.07 -1.54
N THR A 637 36.39 -1.58 -2.52
CA THR A 637 37.85 -1.74 -2.56
C THR A 637 38.49 -1.03 -1.36
N ALA A 638 38.05 0.19 -1.05
CA ALA A 638 38.56 0.94 0.11
C ALA A 638 38.28 0.22 1.45
N VAL A 639 37.07 -0.32 1.63
CA VAL A 639 36.69 -1.04 2.88
C VAL A 639 37.44 -2.37 3.01
N THR A 640 37.70 -3.07 1.90
CA THR A 640 38.34 -4.39 1.92
C THR A 640 39.87 -4.33 1.85
N ALA A 641 40.46 -3.20 1.44
CA ALA A 641 41.92 -3.00 1.38
C ALA A 641 42.56 -2.61 2.72
N ASP A 642 41.79 -2.29 3.76
CA ASP A 642 42.29 -2.00 5.12
C ASP A 642 42.63 -3.28 5.93
N ILE A 643 43.04 -4.36 5.24
CA ILE A 643 43.70 -5.57 5.78
C ILE A 643 45.11 -5.64 5.21
#